data_AF-A0AAD9ZA12-F1
#
_entry.id   AF-A0AAD9ZA12-F1
#
_cell.length_a   1.000
_cell.length_b   1.000
_cell.length_c   1.000
_cell.angle_alpha   90.00
_cell.angle_beta   90.00
_cell.angle_gamma   90.00
#
_symmetry.space_group_name_H-M   'P 1'
#
loop_
_entity.id
_entity.type
_entity.pdbx_description
1 polymer ?
#
loop_
_entity_poly.entity_id
_entity_poly.type
_entity_poly.pdbx_seq_one_letter_code
_entity_poly.pdbx_strand_id
1 'polypeptide(L)'
;MVELATGVPSNKALRQQKDTLGPRHASYGAAGNIPSTAVFITFENCLSPNIINSNNPQQLQFVPQYVWATLNSTAVSHGINFTVYGNVTGVATLNTTLPPSGDPSWSDSNNPTGKIPDVAGPPGKEKYTTFTTQFNVYAFTSINAVLALKSGDIGGAPLACVEASITPDLGNELSNTLTYIPLVVLILVAIATASAAIFSPWGSVDVFKFTSNYGRDDDLLRLVTPGFGDCLQYLQFIVLAGSLSLNYPGFFQPVVSQISWSVLMFNQSFVSHGNGSHSLIDGMYVVNGSYGLDRMSQLVGMTADKDIWAGMAIWLLVIVAAVVVLIQIGFAFRSAYRFISNTQQEDLREKNVPFSVGNAIRIVFNYFLLPVVALSAYQLVVAGRSLGATVGIAAVTLVFLIGFAGYVLWVITATRPRSYLFDDLPMVVLYGPLYNTYSDNAATFALVPVMLTFLRGIAIGAVQPSGIAQLVLLAICEVIMILTLNAFRPFHSPTSMNAFHTFFAVVRLLIVLLMTAFLPSLGIKDSPRGWIGYIILLMHAIVLVFGFFLNAVQTLVEVLARMAGAGGENGAGGGAARGGLVKVRINSRYPLLYECMKIIGTTKLIALLSSRSSECGNSLEDILDLEAEQRAKAWALMQLC
;
A
#
# COMPACT_ATOMS: atom_id res chain seq x y z
N MET A 1 37.60 9.78 -12.63
CA MET A 1 37.77 10.54 -13.88
C MET A 1 36.57 10.19 -14.76
N VAL A 2 35.62 11.11 -14.92
CA VAL A 2 34.50 10.95 -15.86
C VAL A 2 34.74 11.98 -16.96
N GLU A 3 34.95 11.48 -18.18
CA GLU A 3 35.43 12.22 -19.34
C GLU A 3 34.22 12.75 -20.13
N LEU A 4 34.17 14.07 -20.42
CA LEU A 4 33.24 14.62 -21.40
C LEU A 4 33.74 14.22 -22.80
N ALA A 5 33.33 13.05 -23.29
CA ALA A 5 33.60 12.66 -24.67
C ALA A 5 32.73 13.50 -25.63
N THR A 6 33.35 14.44 -26.34
CA THR A 6 32.70 15.19 -27.43
C THR A 6 32.80 14.39 -28.73
N GLY A 7 31.83 13.51 -28.96
CA GLY A 7 31.69 12.78 -30.23
C GLY A 7 30.32 13.05 -30.84
N VAL A 8 30.27 13.58 -32.06
CA VAL A 8 29.04 13.66 -32.88
C VAL A 8 28.80 12.27 -33.49
N PRO A 9 27.78 11.51 -33.06
CA PRO A 9 27.41 10.31 -33.80
C PRO A 9 26.74 10.75 -35.11
N SER A 10 27.16 10.19 -36.24
CA SER A 10 26.55 10.51 -37.53
C SER A 10 25.02 10.32 -37.48
N ASN A 11 24.25 11.22 -38.12
CA ASN A 11 22.78 11.20 -38.17
C ASN A 11 22.16 9.87 -38.67
N LYS A 12 22.96 8.99 -39.30
CA LYS A 12 22.54 7.63 -39.68
C LYS A 12 22.49 6.66 -38.49
N ALA A 13 23.38 6.79 -37.50
CA ALA A 13 23.44 5.94 -36.31
C ALA A 13 22.25 6.20 -35.36
N LEU A 14 21.85 7.46 -35.20
CA LEU A 14 20.70 7.84 -34.37
C LEU A 14 19.34 7.47 -34.99
N ARG A 15 19.22 7.47 -36.33
CA ARG A 15 18.01 6.97 -37.01
C ARG A 15 17.90 5.44 -36.95
N GLN A 16 19.01 4.72 -37.12
CA GLN A 16 18.98 3.26 -36.95
C GLN A 16 18.63 2.85 -35.51
N GLN A 17 19.11 3.57 -34.48
CA GLN A 17 18.82 3.26 -33.07
C GLN A 17 17.37 3.57 -32.64
N LYS A 18 16.67 4.46 -33.35
CA LYS A 18 15.24 4.74 -33.12
C LYS A 18 14.32 3.65 -33.70
N ASP A 19 14.77 2.98 -34.77
CA ASP A 19 13.97 1.97 -35.49
C ASP A 19 14.21 0.52 -34.99
N THR A 20 15.27 0.23 -34.23
CA THR A 20 15.52 -1.09 -33.64
C THR A 20 15.08 -1.30 -32.18
N LEU A 21 14.63 -0.26 -31.47
CA LEU A 21 14.14 -0.37 -30.08
C LEU A 21 12.60 -0.50 -30.03
N GLY A 22 12.09 -1.51 -30.71
CA GLY A 22 10.90 -2.24 -30.27
C GLY A 22 11.32 -3.40 -29.36
N PRO A 23 10.45 -3.93 -28.48
CA PRO A 23 10.82 -4.96 -27.52
C PRO A 23 10.92 -6.31 -28.24
N ARG A 24 12.05 -6.56 -28.90
CA ARG A 24 12.47 -7.92 -29.29
C ARG A 24 13.97 -8.04 -29.12
N HIS A 25 14.35 -9.12 -28.43
CA HIS A 25 15.69 -9.66 -28.33
C HIS A 25 16.54 -9.43 -29.61
N ALA A 26 17.75 -8.89 -29.44
CA ALA A 26 18.83 -9.16 -30.39
C ALA A 26 20.20 -9.03 -29.72
N SER A 27 20.97 -10.11 -29.88
CA SER A 27 22.35 -10.31 -29.48
C SER A 27 23.33 -9.31 -30.10
N TYR A 28 24.45 -9.12 -29.38
CA TYR A 28 25.58 -8.24 -29.67
C TYR A 28 26.16 -8.32 -31.09
N GLY A 29 26.47 -7.15 -31.64
CA GLY A 29 27.28 -6.97 -32.85
C GLY A 29 27.86 -5.54 -32.94
N ALA A 30 29.07 -5.38 -32.38
CA ALA A 30 30.09 -4.34 -32.61
C ALA A 30 29.69 -2.91 -33.08
N ALA A 31 29.76 -1.93 -32.16
CA ALA A 31 30.51 -0.66 -32.31
C ALA A 31 30.32 0.24 -31.06
N GLY A 32 31.40 0.52 -30.33
CA GLY A 32 31.44 1.42 -29.17
C GLY A 32 31.08 0.73 -27.85
N ASN A 33 32.05 0.61 -26.94
CA ASN A 33 31.90 -0.02 -25.62
C ASN A 33 30.84 0.69 -24.75
N ILE A 34 29.58 0.27 -24.88
CA ILE A 34 28.57 0.42 -23.84
C ILE A 34 28.65 -0.88 -23.03
N PRO A 35 28.94 -0.85 -21.72
CA PRO A 35 28.93 -2.06 -20.91
C PRO A 35 27.56 -2.71 -21.00
N SER A 36 27.54 -4.03 -21.12
CA SER A 36 26.35 -4.85 -21.40
C SER A 36 25.31 -4.91 -20.28
N THR A 37 25.38 -3.98 -19.33
CA THR A 37 24.81 -4.02 -17.98
C THR A 37 24.44 -2.60 -17.52
N ALA A 38 23.78 -1.84 -18.39
CA ALA A 38 23.46 -0.45 -18.14
C ALA A 38 21.99 -0.15 -18.33
N VAL A 39 21.41 0.46 -17.30
CA VAL A 39 19.98 0.63 -17.14
C VAL A 39 19.60 2.08 -17.37
N PHE A 40 18.59 2.29 -18.22
CA PHE A 40 17.99 3.61 -18.42
C PHE A 40 17.14 4.00 -17.21
N ILE A 41 17.41 5.17 -16.63
CA ILE A 41 16.76 5.65 -15.41
C ILE A 41 16.08 7.00 -15.67
N THR A 42 14.92 7.19 -15.05
CA THR A 42 14.23 8.48 -15.04
C THR A 42 15.01 9.50 -14.22
N PHE A 43 15.22 10.69 -14.79
CA PHE A 43 16.01 11.75 -14.18
C PHE A 43 15.28 13.10 -14.25
N GLU A 44 15.67 14.02 -13.38
CA GLU A 44 15.19 15.39 -13.36
C GLU A 44 16.34 16.38 -13.65
N ASN A 45 16.05 17.43 -14.41
CA ASN A 45 16.99 18.54 -14.58
C ASN A 45 16.82 19.49 -13.39
N CYS A 46 17.73 19.39 -12.41
CA CYS A 46 17.70 20.17 -11.17
C CYS A 46 18.25 21.61 -11.32
N LEU A 47 18.45 22.07 -12.57
CA LEU A 47 18.90 23.42 -12.85
C LEU A 47 17.75 24.42 -12.58
N SER A 48 18.10 25.67 -12.24
CA SER A 48 17.07 26.70 -11.97
C SER A 48 16.18 26.92 -13.20
N PRO A 49 14.84 27.03 -13.04
CA PRO A 49 13.92 27.32 -14.15
C PRO A 49 14.29 28.59 -14.94
N ASN A 50 14.95 29.55 -14.29
CA ASN A 50 15.42 30.79 -14.92
C ASN A 50 16.56 30.55 -15.95
N ILE A 51 17.34 29.50 -15.75
CA ILE A 51 18.43 29.10 -16.65
C ILE A 51 17.85 28.20 -17.76
N ILE A 52 17.01 27.23 -17.37
CA ILE A 52 16.37 26.29 -18.31
C ILE A 52 15.57 27.03 -19.38
N ASN A 53 14.72 27.99 -18.98
CA ASN A 53 13.83 28.73 -19.87
C ASN A 53 14.41 30.07 -20.35
N SER A 54 15.73 30.24 -20.30
CA SER A 54 16.37 31.46 -20.80
C SER A 54 16.26 31.50 -22.33
N ASN A 55 15.53 32.48 -22.87
CA ASN A 55 15.22 32.53 -24.30
C ASN A 55 15.84 33.73 -25.04
N ASN A 56 16.46 34.70 -24.34
CA ASN A 56 17.07 35.88 -24.98
C ASN A 56 18.16 36.58 -24.13
N PRO A 57 19.45 36.30 -24.39
CA PRO A 57 19.94 35.11 -25.08
C PRO A 57 19.79 33.88 -24.18
N GLN A 58 19.70 32.71 -24.81
CA GLN A 58 19.73 31.44 -24.09
C GLN A 58 21.08 31.27 -23.39
N GLN A 59 21.04 31.10 -22.07
CA GLN A 59 22.23 30.90 -21.25
C GLN A 59 22.87 29.56 -21.57
N LEU A 60 24.21 29.51 -21.54
CA LEU A 60 24.96 28.27 -21.74
C LEU A 60 24.55 27.22 -20.72
N GLN A 61 24.02 26.09 -21.20
CA GLN A 61 23.61 24.97 -20.38
C GLN A 61 23.78 23.65 -21.12
N PHE A 62 24.09 22.60 -20.36
CA PHE A 62 24.03 21.22 -20.84
C PHE A 62 22.64 20.65 -20.53
N VAL A 63 21.90 20.32 -21.58
CA VAL A 63 20.54 19.79 -21.54
C VAL A 63 20.61 18.26 -21.56
N PRO A 64 20.42 17.58 -20.41
CA PRO A 64 20.42 16.12 -20.36
C PRO A 64 19.26 15.54 -21.17
N GLN A 65 19.52 14.44 -21.87
CA GLN A 65 18.57 13.71 -22.72
C GLN A 65 18.39 12.27 -22.23
N TYR A 66 19.49 11.61 -21.85
CA TYR A 66 19.46 10.23 -21.39
C TYR A 66 20.39 10.03 -20.19
N VAL A 67 19.94 9.24 -19.22
CA VAL A 67 20.72 8.89 -18.03
C VAL A 67 20.75 7.38 -17.88
N TRP A 68 21.95 6.85 -17.73
CA TRP A 68 22.24 5.44 -17.61
C TRP A 68 22.98 5.22 -16.29
N ALA A 69 22.62 4.18 -15.55
CA ALA A 69 23.44 3.73 -14.44
C ALA A 69 23.76 2.24 -14.54
N THR A 70 24.94 1.89 -14.04
CA THR A 70 25.37 0.50 -13.88
C THR A 70 25.74 0.28 -12.42
N LEU A 71 25.13 -0.70 -11.78
CA LEU A 71 25.50 -1.10 -10.42
C LEU A 71 26.33 -2.38 -10.51
N ASN A 72 27.59 -2.34 -10.06
CA ASN A 72 28.40 -3.55 -9.96
C ASN A 72 28.11 -4.27 -8.64
N SER A 73 27.07 -5.12 -8.64
CA SER A 73 26.65 -5.91 -7.48
C SER A 73 27.65 -7.02 -7.07
N THR A 74 28.60 -7.37 -7.95
CA THR A 74 29.55 -8.47 -7.71
C THR A 74 30.85 -8.04 -7.01
N ALA A 75 31.22 -6.77 -7.11
CA ALA A 75 32.41 -6.22 -6.44
C ALA A 75 32.08 -5.80 -5.00
N VAL A 76 33.00 -6.02 -4.07
CA VAL A 76 32.86 -5.64 -2.63
C VAL A 76 32.59 -4.14 -2.44
N SER A 77 33.06 -3.31 -3.39
CA SER A 77 32.87 -1.86 -3.36
C SER A 77 31.50 -1.39 -3.88
N HIS A 78 30.68 -2.27 -4.47
CA HIS A 78 29.38 -1.97 -5.08
C HIS A 78 29.36 -0.67 -5.90
N GLY A 79 30.38 -0.48 -6.75
CA GLY A 79 30.56 0.75 -7.52
C GLY A 79 29.38 1.04 -8.45
N ILE A 80 28.92 2.30 -8.43
CA ILE A 80 27.87 2.81 -9.32
C ILE A 80 28.53 3.69 -10.37
N ASN A 81 28.35 3.35 -11.64
CA ASN A 81 28.66 4.27 -12.73
C ASN A 81 27.40 4.98 -13.16
N PHE A 82 27.46 6.29 -13.26
CA PHE A 82 26.37 7.14 -13.67
C PHE A 82 26.81 7.93 -14.91
N THR A 83 26.11 7.75 -16.03
CA THR A 83 26.46 8.35 -17.31
C THR A 83 25.29 9.17 -17.82
N VAL A 84 25.55 10.44 -18.15
CA VAL A 84 24.56 11.39 -18.65
C VAL A 84 24.93 11.80 -20.06
N TYR A 85 23.98 11.62 -20.98
CA TYR A 85 24.08 12.08 -22.36
C TYR A 85 23.15 13.26 -22.57
N GLY A 86 23.61 14.27 -23.30
CA GLY A 86 22.86 15.51 -23.51
C GLY A 86 23.50 16.43 -24.54
N ASN A 87 22.82 17.54 -24.83
CA ASN A 87 23.27 18.54 -25.78
C ASN A 87 23.70 19.80 -25.04
N VAL A 88 24.74 20.47 -25.54
CA VAL A 88 25.10 21.82 -25.06
C VAL A 88 24.31 22.84 -25.88
N THR A 89 23.71 23.82 -25.20
CA THR A 89 22.91 24.89 -25.82
C THR A 89 23.21 26.23 -25.17
N GLY A 90 22.95 27.33 -25.87
CA GLY A 90 23.13 28.68 -25.36
C GLY A 90 24.55 29.22 -25.41
N VAL A 91 24.76 30.42 -24.86
CA VAL A 91 26.03 31.16 -24.86
C VAL A 91 26.39 31.64 -23.46
N ALA A 92 27.69 31.64 -23.14
CA ALA A 92 28.17 32.08 -21.82
C ALA A 92 28.13 33.61 -21.66
N THR A 93 28.19 34.35 -22.77
CA THR A 93 28.22 35.82 -22.79
C THR A 93 26.93 36.36 -23.42
N LEU A 94 26.28 37.30 -22.73
CA LEU A 94 24.94 37.80 -23.09
C LEU A 94 24.88 38.62 -24.41
N ASN A 95 26.03 38.89 -25.06
CA ASN A 95 26.12 39.74 -26.26
C ASN A 95 26.61 38.97 -27.51
N THR A 96 26.74 37.64 -27.45
CA THR A 96 27.20 36.82 -28.58
C THR A 96 26.07 35.98 -29.16
N THR A 97 25.99 35.93 -30.49
CA THR A 97 25.06 35.07 -31.22
C THR A 97 25.65 33.68 -31.40
N LEU A 98 24.83 32.63 -31.23
CA LEU A 98 25.26 31.25 -31.43
C LEU A 98 25.60 31.01 -32.92
N PRO A 99 26.76 30.42 -33.26
CA PRO A 99 27.10 30.09 -34.65
C PRO A 99 26.10 29.09 -35.26
N PRO A 100 25.76 29.20 -36.56
CA PRO A 100 24.86 28.26 -37.23
C PRO A 100 25.45 26.84 -37.31
N SER A 101 24.58 25.84 -37.52
CA SER A 101 24.98 24.43 -37.66
C SER A 101 25.86 24.23 -38.91
N GLY A 102 27.16 24.00 -38.74
CA GLY A 102 28.12 23.83 -39.83
C GLY A 102 29.19 24.93 -39.91
N ASP A 103 29.17 25.92 -39.02
CA ASP A 103 30.23 26.93 -38.93
C ASP A 103 31.58 26.27 -38.52
N PRO A 104 32.70 26.58 -39.19
CA PRO A 104 34.04 26.11 -38.80
C PRO A 104 34.41 26.43 -37.35
N SER A 105 33.79 27.45 -36.74
CA SER A 105 33.99 27.81 -35.33
C SER A 105 33.68 26.66 -34.37
N TRP A 106 32.83 25.70 -34.73
CA TRP A 106 32.54 24.52 -33.90
C TRP A 106 33.76 23.62 -33.73
N SER A 107 34.64 23.55 -34.74
CA SER A 107 35.90 22.79 -34.67
C SER A 107 37.09 23.57 -34.10
N ASP A 108 37.00 24.90 -33.97
CA ASP A 108 38.08 25.72 -33.42
C ASP A 108 38.09 25.70 -31.88
N SER A 109 39.12 25.09 -31.28
CA SER A 109 39.29 25.03 -29.82
C SER A 109 39.54 26.40 -29.19
N ASN A 110 39.98 27.41 -29.96
CA ASN A 110 40.25 28.75 -29.46
C ASN A 110 39.00 29.64 -29.41
N ASN A 111 37.87 29.17 -29.96
CA ASN A 111 36.59 29.87 -29.90
C ASN A 111 35.63 29.17 -28.91
N PRO A 112 35.43 29.73 -27.69
CA PRO A 112 34.59 29.14 -26.66
C PRO A 112 33.08 29.40 -26.89
N THR A 113 32.69 30.12 -27.93
CA THR A 113 31.29 30.50 -28.17
C THR A 113 30.42 29.25 -28.39
N GLY A 114 29.40 29.08 -27.54
CA GLY A 114 28.51 27.91 -27.58
C GLY A 114 29.10 26.61 -27.03
N LYS A 115 30.31 26.66 -26.44
CA LYS A 115 31.01 25.52 -25.85
C LYS A 115 31.19 25.72 -24.36
N ILE A 116 31.40 24.62 -23.63
CA ILE A 116 31.77 24.66 -22.22
C ILE A 116 33.30 24.60 -22.14
N PRO A 117 33.99 25.71 -21.81
CA PRO A 117 35.45 25.71 -21.71
C PRO A 117 35.90 24.93 -20.46
N ASP A 118 37.00 24.20 -20.57
CA ASP A 118 37.62 23.50 -19.43
C ASP A 118 38.22 24.49 -18.43
N VAL A 119 38.83 25.56 -18.94
CA VAL A 119 39.43 26.65 -18.17
C VAL A 119 38.84 27.98 -18.62
N ALA A 120 38.45 28.82 -17.67
CA ALA A 120 37.92 30.14 -17.94
C ALA A 120 38.49 31.21 -17.00
N GLY A 121 38.50 32.47 -17.45
CA GLY A 121 39.05 33.61 -16.71
C GLY A 121 40.26 34.26 -17.40
N PRO A 122 40.67 35.47 -16.95
CA PRO A 122 41.83 36.17 -17.50
C PRO A 122 43.14 35.47 -17.11
N PRO A 123 44.22 35.64 -17.90
CA PRO A 123 45.53 35.05 -17.62
C PRO A 123 45.99 35.34 -16.18
N GLY A 124 46.33 34.28 -15.43
CA GLY A 124 46.75 34.39 -14.02
C GLY A 124 45.62 34.43 -12.98
N LYS A 125 44.34 34.36 -13.40
CA LYS A 125 43.17 34.10 -12.52
C LYS A 125 42.24 33.04 -13.11
N GLU A 126 42.79 32.12 -13.87
CA GLU A 126 42.10 30.98 -14.47
C GLU A 126 41.42 30.13 -13.40
N LYS A 127 40.19 29.69 -13.66
CA LYS A 127 39.54 28.62 -12.88
C LYS A 127 39.03 27.53 -13.80
N TYR A 128 38.97 26.33 -13.24
CA TYR A 128 38.53 25.13 -13.95
C TYR A 128 37.02 24.93 -13.83
N THR A 129 36.41 24.56 -14.93
CA THR A 129 35.04 24.04 -14.96
C THR A 129 35.02 22.72 -14.20
N THR A 130 34.22 22.67 -13.13
CA THR A 130 34.26 21.54 -12.19
C THR A 130 32.99 20.70 -12.31
N PHE A 131 33.17 19.39 -12.42
CA PHE A 131 32.12 18.41 -12.19
C PHE A 131 32.07 18.02 -10.72
N THR A 132 30.88 18.08 -10.14
CA THR A 132 30.62 17.59 -8.79
C THR A 132 29.59 16.47 -8.87
N THR A 133 29.97 15.30 -8.40
CA THR A 133 29.06 14.16 -8.19
C THR A 133 28.76 14.03 -6.71
N GLN A 134 27.49 13.96 -6.36
CA GLN A 134 27.05 13.67 -4.99
C GLN A 134 26.15 12.44 -5.02
N PHE A 135 26.51 11.43 -4.21
CA PHE A 135 25.69 10.25 -4.00
C PHE A 135 25.21 10.28 -2.56
N ASN A 136 23.92 10.50 -2.37
CA ASN A 136 23.31 10.37 -1.06
C ASN A 136 22.67 8.99 -0.97
N VAL A 137 23.31 8.11 -0.22
CA VAL A 137 22.76 6.79 0.12
C VAL A 137 21.87 6.98 1.34
N TYR A 138 20.56 6.85 1.16
CA TYR A 138 19.63 6.85 2.28
C TYR A 138 19.51 5.42 2.83
N ALA A 139 19.50 5.30 4.15
CA ALA A 139 19.35 4.00 4.83
C ALA A 139 18.04 3.35 4.39
N PHE A 140 18.06 2.08 3.96
CA PHE A 140 16.97 1.29 3.36
C PHE A 140 16.62 1.57 1.89
N THR A 141 17.60 1.48 0.97
CA THR A 141 17.40 1.05 -0.44
C THR A 141 17.11 2.12 -1.52
N SER A 142 17.39 3.40 -1.30
CA SER A 142 17.45 4.35 -2.42
C SER A 142 18.70 5.23 -2.39
N ILE A 143 19.27 5.44 -3.57
CA ILE A 143 20.49 6.19 -3.81
C ILE A 143 20.11 7.36 -4.72
N ASN A 144 20.24 8.57 -4.19
CA ASN A 144 20.08 9.76 -5.02
C ASN A 144 21.44 10.16 -5.59
N ALA A 145 21.56 10.13 -6.91
CA ALA A 145 22.73 10.55 -7.65
C ALA A 145 22.50 11.94 -8.25
N VAL A 146 23.31 12.91 -7.83
CA VAL A 146 23.32 14.27 -8.38
C VAL A 146 24.62 14.52 -9.11
N LEU A 147 24.53 14.83 -10.40
CA LEU A 147 25.63 15.32 -11.21
C LEU A 147 25.43 16.81 -11.48
N ALA A 148 26.33 17.65 -10.96
CA ALA A 148 26.32 19.08 -11.19
C ALA A 148 27.58 19.53 -11.94
N LEU A 149 27.39 20.43 -12.91
CA LEU A 149 28.45 21.07 -13.68
C LEU A 149 28.44 22.57 -13.39
N LYS A 150 29.59 23.11 -12.98
CA LYS A 150 29.77 24.55 -12.73
C LYS A 150 30.85 25.13 -13.63
N SER A 151 30.58 26.28 -14.23
CA SER A 151 31.54 27.02 -15.06
C SER A 151 32.77 27.46 -14.26
N GLY A 152 33.95 27.47 -14.90
CA GLY A 152 35.18 28.07 -14.40
C GLY A 152 35.19 29.62 -14.39
N ASP A 153 34.11 30.29 -14.82
CA ASP A 153 34.07 31.76 -14.84
C ASP A 153 34.09 32.40 -13.43
N ILE A 154 34.35 33.71 -13.37
CA ILE A 154 34.45 34.49 -12.12
C ILE A 154 33.18 34.36 -11.24
N GLY A 155 32.02 34.02 -11.83
CA GLY A 155 30.74 33.81 -11.13
C GLY A 155 30.32 32.35 -10.87
N GLY A 156 31.05 31.34 -11.36
CA GLY A 156 30.77 29.92 -11.06
C GLY A 156 29.35 29.45 -11.41
N ALA A 157 28.77 29.96 -12.50
CA ALA A 157 27.39 29.70 -12.88
C ALA A 157 27.14 28.18 -13.08
N PRO A 158 25.99 27.64 -12.61
CA PRO A 158 25.65 26.25 -12.83
C PRO A 158 25.25 26.05 -14.30
N LEU A 159 25.92 25.13 -14.99
CA LEU A 159 25.71 24.84 -16.41
C LEU A 159 24.85 23.58 -16.62
N ALA A 160 24.87 22.64 -15.68
CA ALA A 160 23.98 21.50 -15.66
C ALA A 160 23.78 20.98 -14.24
N CYS A 161 22.62 20.38 -14.02
CA CYS A 161 22.29 19.67 -12.80
C CYS A 161 21.36 18.52 -13.20
N VAL A 162 21.78 17.28 -12.93
CA VAL A 162 20.99 16.08 -13.19
C VAL A 162 20.84 15.31 -11.90
N GLU A 163 19.59 15.06 -11.51
CA GLU A 163 19.23 14.29 -10.32
C GLU A 163 18.52 13.01 -10.76
N ALA A 164 18.92 11.87 -10.22
CA ALA A 164 18.31 10.58 -10.51
C ALA A 164 18.22 9.72 -9.24
N SER A 165 17.04 9.17 -9.00
CA SER A 165 16.79 8.25 -7.89
C SER A 165 16.97 6.81 -8.37
N ILE A 166 17.94 6.11 -7.79
CA ILE A 166 18.26 4.72 -8.08
C ILE A 166 17.78 3.89 -6.89
N THR A 167 16.99 2.85 -7.15
CA THR A 167 16.50 1.95 -6.11
C THR A 167 17.10 0.56 -6.31
N PRO A 168 18.14 0.18 -5.55
CA PRO A 168 18.69 -1.17 -5.61
C PRO A 168 17.67 -2.25 -5.22
N ASP A 169 17.98 -3.49 -5.55
CA ASP A 169 17.21 -4.65 -5.09
C ASP A 169 17.09 -4.66 -3.57
N LEU A 170 15.89 -4.98 -3.07
CA LEU A 170 15.63 -5.20 -1.65
C LEU A 170 16.40 -6.43 -1.15
N GLY A 171 16.70 -7.37 -2.05
CA GLY A 171 17.28 -8.66 -1.72
C GLY A 171 16.24 -9.63 -1.14
N ASN A 172 16.57 -10.92 -1.20
CA ASN A 172 15.63 -11.98 -0.84
C ASN A 172 15.19 -11.92 0.63
N GLU A 173 16.09 -11.58 1.56
CA GLU A 173 15.75 -11.55 2.99
C GLU A 173 14.70 -10.49 3.32
N LEU A 174 14.90 -9.26 2.84
CA LEU A 174 13.97 -8.16 3.09
C LEU A 174 12.66 -8.33 2.30
N SER A 175 12.72 -8.72 1.03
CA SER A 175 11.52 -9.00 0.23
C SER A 175 10.66 -10.12 0.86
N ASN A 176 11.28 -11.22 1.31
CA ASN A 176 10.58 -12.29 2.01
C ASN A 176 9.98 -11.78 3.33
N THR A 177 10.73 -11.01 4.10
CA THR A 177 10.25 -10.46 5.38
C THR A 177 9.02 -9.57 5.17
N LEU A 178 9.08 -8.67 4.20
CA LEU A 178 7.99 -7.75 3.85
C LEU A 178 6.76 -8.49 3.29
N THR A 179 6.95 -9.63 2.62
CA THR A 179 5.86 -10.47 2.10
C THR A 179 5.22 -11.31 3.20
N TYR A 180 6.03 -12.01 4.01
CA TYR A 180 5.56 -13.06 4.91
C TYR A 180 5.13 -12.54 6.28
N ILE A 181 5.72 -11.46 6.83
CA ILE A 181 5.27 -10.93 8.13
C ILE A 181 3.78 -10.54 8.07
N PRO A 182 3.31 -9.72 7.11
CA PRO A 182 1.90 -9.37 7.01
C PRO A 182 0.99 -10.58 6.77
N LEU A 183 1.47 -11.57 6.01
CA LEU A 183 0.74 -12.83 5.77
C LEU A 183 0.58 -13.64 7.07
N VAL A 184 1.64 -13.78 7.87
CA VAL A 184 1.60 -14.47 9.16
C VAL A 184 0.66 -13.76 10.13
N VAL A 185 0.69 -12.42 10.18
CA VAL A 185 -0.25 -11.63 10.99
C VAL A 185 -1.70 -11.91 10.55
N LEU A 186 -1.98 -11.90 9.25
CA LEU A 186 -3.31 -12.16 8.72
C LEU A 186 -3.80 -13.58 9.07
N ILE A 187 -2.94 -14.59 8.92
CA ILE A 187 -3.25 -15.98 9.29
C ILE A 187 -3.49 -16.11 10.79
N LEU A 188 -2.65 -15.46 11.62
CA LEU A 188 -2.79 -15.47 13.07
C LEU A 188 -4.13 -14.84 13.49
N VAL A 189 -4.51 -13.71 12.89
CA VAL A 189 -5.83 -13.08 13.11
C VAL A 189 -6.94 -14.05 12.72
N ALA A 190 -6.84 -14.75 11.59
CA ALA A 190 -7.84 -15.73 11.17
C ALA A 190 -8.00 -16.87 12.20
N ILE A 191 -6.88 -17.42 12.68
CA ILE A 191 -6.88 -18.48 13.70
C ILE A 191 -7.44 -17.95 15.02
N ALA A 192 -7.05 -16.75 15.45
CA ALA A 192 -7.55 -16.12 16.66
C ALA A 192 -9.07 -15.91 16.59
N THR A 193 -9.58 -15.33 15.50
CA THR A 193 -11.01 -15.12 15.29
C THR A 193 -11.79 -16.44 15.27
N ALA A 194 -11.30 -17.46 14.56
CA ALA A 194 -11.96 -18.77 14.50
C ALA A 194 -11.95 -19.48 15.86
N SER A 195 -10.81 -19.46 16.57
CA SER A 195 -10.69 -20.06 17.89
C SER A 195 -11.60 -19.40 18.93
N ALA A 196 -11.71 -18.07 18.90
CA ALA A 196 -12.67 -17.34 19.74
C ALA A 196 -14.12 -17.70 19.41
N ALA A 197 -14.45 -17.79 18.11
CA ALA A 197 -15.79 -18.12 17.66
C ALA A 197 -16.24 -19.53 18.06
N ILE A 198 -15.31 -20.48 18.12
CA ILE A 198 -15.61 -21.90 18.38
C ILE A 198 -15.45 -22.27 19.86
N PHE A 199 -14.35 -21.84 20.50
CA PHE A 199 -13.93 -22.36 21.80
C PHE A 199 -14.19 -21.40 22.98
N SER A 200 -14.64 -20.17 22.74
CA SER A 200 -15.02 -19.29 23.84
C SER A 200 -16.32 -19.78 24.52
N PRO A 201 -16.56 -19.43 25.80
CA PRO A 201 -17.79 -19.84 26.52
C PRO A 201 -19.10 -19.38 25.86
N TRP A 202 -19.02 -18.35 25.01
CA TRP A 202 -20.15 -17.77 24.28
C TRP A 202 -20.16 -18.18 22.80
N GLY A 203 -19.17 -18.97 22.37
CA GLY A 203 -19.02 -19.46 21.01
C GLY A 203 -19.90 -20.66 20.68
N SER A 204 -19.73 -21.20 19.47
CA SER A 204 -20.46 -22.38 19.03
C SER A 204 -19.63 -23.24 18.09
N VAL A 205 -19.78 -24.57 18.19
CA VAL A 205 -19.22 -25.52 17.22
C VAL A 205 -20.06 -25.63 15.94
N ASP A 206 -21.28 -25.07 15.93
CA ASP A 206 -22.12 -25.03 14.74
C ASP A 206 -21.57 -24.03 13.73
N VAL A 207 -21.13 -24.53 12.58
CA VAL A 207 -20.54 -23.75 11.49
C VAL A 207 -21.45 -22.61 11.04
N PHE A 208 -22.76 -22.82 11.02
CA PHE A 208 -23.70 -21.78 10.62
C PHE A 208 -23.74 -20.64 11.63
N LYS A 209 -23.60 -20.94 12.93
CA LYS A 209 -23.69 -19.95 14.00
C LYS A 209 -22.40 -19.18 14.20
N PHE A 210 -21.26 -19.88 14.32
CA PHE A 210 -19.99 -19.21 14.63
C PHE A 210 -19.52 -18.36 13.46
N THR A 211 -19.73 -18.80 12.22
CA THR A 211 -19.31 -18.01 11.06
C THR A 211 -20.17 -16.77 10.87
N SER A 212 -21.41 -16.76 11.32
CA SER A 212 -22.36 -15.67 11.14
C SER A 212 -22.55 -14.81 12.39
N ASN A 213 -21.78 -15.06 13.47
CA ASN A 213 -21.97 -14.44 14.79
C ASN A 213 -23.42 -14.53 15.29
N TYR A 214 -24.10 -15.67 15.04
CA TYR A 214 -25.49 -15.88 15.43
C TYR A 214 -25.64 -15.80 16.96
N GLY A 215 -26.71 -15.15 17.42
CA GLY A 215 -26.92 -14.83 18.85
C GLY A 215 -26.14 -13.61 19.35
N ARG A 216 -25.06 -13.23 18.65
CA ARG A 216 -24.37 -11.94 18.75
C ARG A 216 -24.09 -11.47 20.18
N ASP A 217 -23.57 -12.37 21.01
CA ASP A 217 -23.16 -12.06 22.39
C ASP A 217 -22.01 -11.03 22.39
N ASP A 218 -22.12 -10.00 23.23
CA ASP A 218 -21.18 -8.89 23.26
C ASP A 218 -19.76 -9.31 23.66
N ASP A 219 -19.63 -10.31 24.55
CA ASP A 219 -18.33 -10.83 24.97
C ASP A 219 -17.69 -11.67 23.85
N LEU A 220 -18.51 -12.41 23.09
CA LEU A 220 -18.04 -13.08 21.88
C LEU A 220 -17.55 -12.06 20.84
N LEU A 221 -18.39 -11.06 20.52
CA LEU A 221 -18.04 -10.02 19.54
C LEU A 221 -16.74 -9.31 19.89
N ARG A 222 -16.48 -9.04 21.17
CA ARG A 222 -15.21 -8.44 21.63
C ARG A 222 -13.99 -9.31 21.29
N LEU A 223 -14.11 -10.63 21.30
CA LEU A 223 -13.01 -11.55 21.04
C LEU A 223 -12.77 -11.75 19.53
N VAL A 224 -13.85 -11.76 18.73
CA VAL A 224 -13.77 -11.96 17.27
C VAL A 224 -13.48 -10.69 16.50
N THR A 225 -13.43 -9.52 17.15
CA THR A 225 -13.16 -8.22 16.54
C THR A 225 -11.97 -7.47 17.20
N PRO A 226 -11.17 -6.69 16.44
CA PRO A 226 -11.06 -6.69 14.97
C PRO A 226 -10.68 -8.07 14.41
N GLY A 227 -11.29 -8.42 13.28
CA GLY A 227 -11.20 -9.75 12.68
C GLY A 227 -10.37 -9.80 11.39
N PHE A 228 -10.41 -10.96 10.72
CA PHE A 228 -9.68 -11.19 9.46
C PHE A 228 -9.96 -10.13 8.38
N GLY A 229 -11.23 -9.76 8.20
CA GLY A 229 -11.63 -8.77 7.19
C GLY A 229 -11.01 -7.40 7.43
N ASP A 230 -10.98 -6.94 8.69
CA ASP A 230 -10.40 -5.65 9.06
C ASP A 230 -8.90 -5.59 8.75
N CYS A 231 -8.18 -6.70 9.03
CA CYS A 231 -6.76 -6.83 8.75
C CYS A 231 -6.48 -6.85 7.24
N LEU A 232 -7.20 -7.68 6.49
CA LEU A 232 -7.06 -7.79 5.05
C LEU A 232 -7.34 -6.46 4.34
N GLN A 233 -8.41 -5.75 4.71
CA GLN A 233 -8.73 -4.45 4.14
C GLN A 233 -7.66 -3.39 4.43
N TYR A 234 -7.01 -3.46 5.60
CA TYR A 234 -5.90 -2.56 5.91
C TYR A 234 -4.68 -2.86 5.02
N LEU A 235 -4.35 -4.15 4.78
CA LEU A 235 -3.30 -4.53 3.83
C LEU A 235 -3.60 -4.07 2.40
N GLN A 236 -4.86 -4.22 1.97
CA GLN A 236 -5.31 -3.71 0.67
C GLN A 236 -5.14 -2.20 0.56
N PHE A 237 -5.44 -1.46 1.63
CA PHE A 237 -5.22 -0.02 1.66
C PHE A 237 -3.74 0.34 1.48
N ILE A 238 -2.80 -0.38 2.09
CA ILE A 238 -1.36 -0.13 1.92
C ILE A 238 -0.97 -0.20 0.44
N VAL A 239 -1.35 -1.28 -0.26
CA VAL A 239 -1.00 -1.48 -1.67
C VAL A 239 -1.68 -0.43 -2.55
N LEU A 240 -2.99 -0.23 -2.38
CA LEU A 240 -3.76 0.67 -3.24
C LEU A 240 -3.41 2.14 -2.99
N ALA A 241 -3.12 2.54 -1.74
CA ALA A 241 -2.60 3.86 -1.42
C ALA A 241 -1.16 4.05 -1.89
N GLY A 242 -0.36 2.99 -2.05
CA GLY A 242 0.93 3.02 -2.73
C GLY A 242 0.87 2.97 -4.26
N SER A 243 -0.34 2.83 -4.81
CA SER A 243 -0.61 2.76 -6.26
C SER A 243 -1.26 4.04 -6.80
N LEU A 244 -1.25 5.14 -6.04
CA LEU A 244 -1.73 6.43 -6.52
C LEU A 244 -0.73 7.02 -7.52
N SER A 245 -1.19 7.93 -8.38
CA SER A 245 -0.33 8.60 -9.36
C SER A 245 0.45 9.76 -8.72
N LEU A 246 1.35 9.41 -7.79
CA LEU A 246 2.23 10.32 -7.06
C LEU A 246 3.71 10.02 -7.37
N ASN A 247 4.60 10.96 -7.04
CA ASN A 247 6.05 10.83 -7.15
C ASN A 247 6.65 10.30 -5.83
N TYR A 248 6.37 9.03 -5.52
CA TYR A 248 6.87 8.35 -4.32
C TYR A 248 8.40 8.30 -4.30
N PRO A 249 9.03 8.25 -3.11
CA PRO A 249 10.45 7.90 -3.04
C PRO A 249 10.66 6.48 -3.57
N GLY A 250 11.80 6.26 -4.24
CA GLY A 250 12.04 5.07 -5.07
C GLY A 250 11.83 3.73 -4.37
N PHE A 251 12.18 3.61 -3.08
CA PHE A 251 12.01 2.37 -2.30
C PHE A 251 10.54 2.05 -1.95
N PHE A 252 9.65 3.04 -1.93
CA PHE A 252 8.33 2.90 -1.30
C PHE A 252 7.43 1.93 -2.05
N GLN A 253 7.32 2.09 -3.38
CA GLN A 253 6.48 1.22 -4.20
C GLN A 253 6.99 -0.24 -4.22
N PRO A 254 8.31 -0.53 -4.35
CA PRO A 254 8.86 -1.88 -4.21
C PRO A 254 8.60 -2.52 -2.85
N VAL A 255 8.58 -1.76 -1.75
CA VAL A 255 8.28 -2.27 -0.41
C VAL A 255 6.81 -2.67 -0.30
N VAL A 256 5.88 -1.81 -0.71
CA VAL A 256 4.44 -2.12 -0.61
C VAL A 256 3.98 -3.12 -1.66
N SER A 257 4.71 -3.28 -2.78
CA SER A 257 4.36 -4.27 -3.81
C SER A 257 4.48 -5.72 -3.30
N GLN A 258 5.30 -5.98 -2.28
CA GLN A 258 5.48 -7.29 -1.66
C GLN A 258 4.19 -7.87 -1.06
N ILE A 259 3.21 -7.01 -0.73
CA ILE A 259 1.90 -7.43 -0.19
C ILE A 259 0.76 -7.30 -1.20
N SER A 260 1.06 -7.21 -2.51
CA SER A 260 0.07 -7.09 -3.59
C SER A 260 -0.88 -8.29 -3.73
N TRP A 261 -0.50 -9.44 -3.16
CA TRP A 261 -1.40 -10.60 -3.04
C TRP A 261 -2.70 -10.26 -2.30
N SER A 262 -2.68 -9.26 -1.40
CA SER A 262 -3.86 -8.80 -0.65
C SER A 262 -4.93 -8.16 -1.53
N VAL A 263 -4.55 -7.62 -2.70
CA VAL A 263 -5.43 -6.99 -3.71
C VAL A 263 -5.64 -7.88 -4.93
N LEU A 264 -5.22 -9.15 -4.85
CA LEU A 264 -5.31 -10.14 -5.94
C LEU A 264 -4.47 -9.80 -7.19
N MET A 265 -3.38 -9.05 -6.99
CA MET A 265 -2.37 -8.84 -8.04
C MET A 265 -1.23 -9.84 -7.83
N PHE A 266 -0.97 -10.64 -8.87
CA PHE A 266 0.05 -11.68 -8.89
C PHE A 266 0.89 -11.56 -10.16
N ASN A 267 2.06 -12.18 -10.17
CA ASN A 267 2.96 -12.24 -11.32
C ASN A 267 2.43 -13.19 -12.42
N GLN A 268 1.23 -12.90 -12.94
CA GLN A 268 0.58 -13.64 -14.02
C GLN A 268 -0.19 -12.69 -14.94
N SER A 269 -0.05 -12.88 -16.25
CA SER A 269 -0.65 -12.01 -17.28
C SER A 269 -1.59 -12.82 -18.18
N PHE A 270 -2.89 -12.65 -17.98
CA PHE A 270 -3.91 -13.49 -18.64
C PHE A 270 -4.38 -12.97 -20.00
N VAL A 271 -4.33 -11.65 -20.24
CA VAL A 271 -4.91 -11.00 -21.43
C VAL A 271 -3.83 -10.57 -22.42
N SER A 272 -2.69 -10.09 -21.94
CA SER A 272 -1.56 -9.71 -22.80
C SER A 272 -0.79 -10.91 -23.34
N HIS A 273 -0.87 -12.07 -22.67
CA HIS A 273 -0.07 -13.27 -22.96
C HIS A 273 1.45 -13.02 -22.99
N GLY A 274 1.93 -12.01 -22.25
CA GLY A 274 3.36 -11.75 -22.10
C GLY A 274 4.03 -12.58 -21.00
N ASN A 275 5.36 -12.58 -21.01
CA ASN A 275 6.20 -13.35 -20.08
C ASN A 275 6.43 -12.62 -18.74
N GLY A 276 5.49 -11.78 -18.31
CA GLY A 276 5.65 -10.89 -17.15
C GLY A 276 6.53 -9.66 -17.43
N SER A 277 6.64 -8.77 -16.46
CA SER A 277 7.57 -7.63 -16.46
C SER A 277 8.79 -7.93 -15.61
N HIS A 278 9.97 -7.59 -16.11
CA HIS A 278 11.20 -7.61 -15.32
C HIS A 278 11.45 -6.22 -14.75
N SER A 279 10.91 -5.95 -13.56
CA SER A 279 11.16 -4.68 -12.88
C SER A 279 12.57 -4.58 -12.34
N LEU A 280 13.27 -5.70 -12.13
CA LEU A 280 14.65 -5.72 -11.69
C LEU A 280 15.58 -5.91 -12.90
N ILE A 281 16.33 -4.86 -13.24
CA ILE A 281 17.33 -4.88 -14.30
C ILE A 281 18.67 -4.50 -13.67
N ASP A 282 19.68 -5.35 -13.82
CA ASP A 282 21.02 -5.17 -13.23
C ASP A 282 21.02 -4.82 -11.72
N GLY A 283 20.11 -5.45 -10.96
CA GLY A 283 19.99 -5.26 -9.51
C GLY A 283 19.36 -3.94 -9.10
N MET A 284 18.67 -3.24 -10.00
CA MET A 284 17.93 -2.00 -9.72
C MET A 284 16.48 -2.09 -10.19
N TYR A 285 15.57 -1.50 -9.44
CA TYR A 285 14.17 -1.38 -9.82
C TYR A 285 13.99 -0.31 -10.89
N VAL A 286 13.37 -0.70 -11.99
CA VAL A 286 13.06 0.15 -13.14
C VAL A 286 11.61 -0.09 -13.51
N VAL A 287 10.83 0.98 -13.53
CA VAL A 287 9.43 0.95 -13.94
C VAL A 287 9.18 2.05 -14.94
N ASN A 288 8.44 1.71 -16.00
CA ASN A 288 8.04 2.65 -17.03
C ASN A 288 6.51 2.62 -17.15
N GLY A 289 5.84 3.33 -16.24
CA GLY A 289 4.39 3.33 -16.16
C GLY A 289 3.81 4.74 -16.07
N SER A 290 2.72 4.97 -16.81
CA SER A 290 2.06 6.28 -16.87
C SER A 290 1.30 6.59 -15.57
N TYR A 291 0.65 5.57 -15.02
CA TYR A 291 -0.17 5.67 -13.81
C TYR A 291 0.46 4.91 -12.65
N GLY A 292 0.04 5.23 -11.42
CA GLY A 292 0.51 4.57 -10.20
C GLY A 292 0.20 3.06 -10.19
N LEU A 293 -0.99 2.67 -10.65
CA LEU A 293 -1.39 1.26 -10.78
C LEU A 293 -0.61 0.51 -11.87
N ASP A 294 -0.25 1.18 -12.97
CA ASP A 294 0.61 0.63 -14.02
C ASP A 294 2.01 0.34 -13.48
N ARG A 295 2.64 1.31 -12.80
CA ARG A 295 3.92 1.11 -12.12
C ARG A 295 3.87 -0.02 -11.08
N MET A 296 2.80 -0.08 -10.28
CA MET A 296 2.59 -1.17 -9.32
C MET A 296 2.51 -2.54 -10.02
N SER A 297 1.79 -2.64 -11.14
CA SER A 297 1.67 -3.89 -11.89
C SER A 297 3.01 -4.41 -12.40
N GLN A 298 3.90 -3.50 -12.82
CA GLN A 298 5.24 -3.86 -13.27
C GLN A 298 6.12 -4.36 -12.12
N LEU A 299 6.01 -3.77 -10.93
CA LEU A 299 6.70 -4.24 -9.72
C LEU A 299 6.20 -5.60 -9.23
N VAL A 300 4.92 -5.91 -9.48
CA VAL A 300 4.33 -7.23 -9.20
C VAL A 300 4.78 -8.29 -10.21
N GLY A 301 5.18 -7.88 -11.42
CA GLY A 301 5.59 -8.77 -12.51
C GLY A 301 4.57 -8.92 -13.63
N MET A 302 3.50 -8.13 -13.66
CA MET A 302 2.50 -8.17 -14.73
C MET A 302 3.04 -7.50 -16.01
N THR A 303 2.81 -8.11 -17.18
CA THR A 303 3.34 -7.59 -18.46
C THR A 303 2.75 -6.23 -18.82
N ALA A 304 1.44 -6.04 -18.64
CA ALA A 304 0.76 -4.81 -19.05
C ALA A 304 -0.35 -4.41 -18.07
N ASP A 305 -0.65 -3.11 -18.02
CA ASP A 305 -1.69 -2.53 -17.17
C ASP A 305 -3.11 -3.07 -17.47
N LYS A 306 -3.35 -3.55 -18.71
CA LYS A 306 -4.60 -4.24 -19.10
C LYS A 306 -4.81 -5.61 -18.46
N ASP A 307 -3.76 -6.21 -17.88
CA ASP A 307 -3.87 -7.52 -17.21
C ASP A 307 -4.38 -7.38 -15.77
N ILE A 308 -4.29 -6.19 -15.17
CA ILE A 308 -4.59 -5.95 -13.75
C ILE A 308 -6.00 -6.40 -13.39
N TRP A 309 -7.00 -5.96 -14.15
CA TRP A 309 -8.40 -6.30 -13.88
C TRP A 309 -8.69 -7.79 -14.11
N ALA A 310 -8.19 -8.36 -15.21
CA ALA A 310 -8.42 -9.76 -15.53
C ALA A 310 -7.78 -10.70 -14.50
N GLY A 311 -6.56 -10.37 -14.05
CA GLY A 311 -5.88 -11.10 -12.97
C GLY A 311 -6.69 -11.09 -11.69
N MET A 312 -7.12 -9.92 -11.23
CA MET A 312 -7.98 -9.79 -10.05
C MET A 312 -9.28 -10.59 -10.20
N ALA A 313 -9.98 -10.45 -11.34
CA ALA A 313 -11.24 -11.12 -11.58
C ALA A 313 -11.11 -12.64 -11.58
N ILE A 314 -10.09 -13.19 -12.25
CA ILE A 314 -9.83 -14.63 -12.30
C ILE A 314 -9.51 -15.17 -10.90
N TRP A 315 -8.59 -14.54 -10.17
CA TRP A 315 -8.23 -15.00 -8.82
C TRP A 315 -9.39 -14.88 -7.83
N LEU A 316 -10.21 -13.83 -7.93
CA LEU A 316 -11.42 -13.70 -7.13
C LEU A 316 -12.41 -14.84 -7.42
N LEU A 317 -12.66 -15.13 -8.70
CA LEU A 317 -13.53 -16.23 -9.11
C LEU A 317 -12.99 -17.59 -8.65
N VAL A 318 -11.68 -17.81 -8.72
CA VAL A 318 -11.03 -19.03 -8.19
C VAL A 318 -11.25 -19.15 -6.68
N ILE A 319 -11.08 -18.08 -5.91
CA ILE A 319 -11.32 -18.09 -4.46
C ILE A 319 -12.78 -18.39 -4.15
N VAL A 320 -13.73 -17.70 -4.81
CA VAL A 320 -15.16 -17.92 -4.62
C VAL A 320 -15.54 -19.36 -5.00
N ALA A 321 -15.09 -19.84 -6.16
CA ALA A 321 -15.36 -21.21 -6.62
C ALA A 321 -14.78 -22.26 -5.67
N ALA A 322 -13.54 -22.08 -5.20
CA ALA A 322 -12.90 -22.99 -4.25
C ALA A 322 -13.69 -23.07 -2.93
N VAL A 323 -14.10 -21.92 -2.37
CA VAL A 323 -14.90 -21.89 -1.14
C VAL A 323 -16.28 -22.52 -1.36
N VAL A 324 -16.96 -22.22 -2.47
CA VAL A 324 -18.26 -22.84 -2.78
C VAL A 324 -18.11 -24.35 -2.91
N VAL A 325 -17.08 -24.85 -3.61
CA VAL A 325 -16.82 -26.30 -3.75
C VAL A 325 -16.56 -26.95 -2.39
N LEU A 326 -15.73 -26.34 -1.52
CA LEU A 326 -15.48 -26.84 -0.17
C LEU A 326 -16.77 -26.92 0.66
N ILE A 327 -17.63 -25.91 0.56
CA ILE A 327 -18.94 -25.90 1.21
C ILE A 327 -19.82 -27.03 0.67
N GLN A 328 -19.92 -27.19 -0.66
CA GLN A 328 -20.71 -28.26 -1.26
C GLN A 328 -20.20 -29.65 -0.89
N ILE A 329 -18.88 -29.85 -0.80
CA ILE A 329 -18.28 -31.10 -0.30
C ILE A 329 -18.72 -31.36 1.15
N GLY A 330 -18.71 -30.33 2.01
CA GLY A 330 -19.19 -30.45 3.40
C GLY A 330 -20.65 -30.86 3.50
N PHE A 331 -21.52 -30.27 2.66
CA PHE A 331 -22.93 -30.67 2.59
C PHE A 331 -23.11 -32.09 2.02
N ALA A 332 -22.35 -32.46 0.98
CA ALA A 332 -22.38 -33.79 0.40
C ALA A 332 -21.95 -34.86 1.42
N PHE A 333 -20.87 -34.61 2.17
CA PHE A 333 -20.40 -35.49 3.23
C PHE A 333 -21.44 -35.63 4.35
N ARG A 334 -22.02 -34.51 4.82
CA ARG A 334 -23.07 -34.54 5.85
C ARG A 334 -24.32 -35.26 5.36
N SER A 335 -24.67 -35.12 4.08
CA SER A 335 -25.77 -35.86 3.44
C SER A 335 -25.48 -37.36 3.37
N ALA A 336 -24.27 -37.76 2.96
CA ALA A 336 -23.85 -39.16 2.90
C ALA A 336 -23.80 -39.82 4.29
N TYR A 337 -23.24 -39.14 5.28
CA TYR A 337 -23.22 -39.62 6.67
C TYR A 337 -24.63 -39.84 7.23
N ARG A 338 -25.57 -38.95 6.90
CA ARG A 338 -26.99 -39.10 7.27
C ARG A 338 -27.65 -40.28 6.59
N PHE A 339 -27.42 -40.46 5.30
CA PHE A 339 -27.95 -41.60 4.55
C PHE A 339 -27.51 -42.94 5.17
N ILE A 340 -26.29 -42.99 5.72
CA ILE A 340 -25.76 -44.18 6.39
C ILE A 340 -26.28 -44.33 7.83
N SER A 341 -26.47 -43.22 8.57
CA SER A 341 -26.80 -43.22 10.00
C SER A 341 -28.30 -43.24 10.35
N ASN A 342 -29.21 -43.23 9.36
CA ASN A 342 -30.68 -43.22 9.56
C ASN A 342 -31.17 -42.18 10.59
N THR A 343 -30.52 -41.01 10.63
CA THR A 343 -30.87 -39.90 11.52
C THR A 343 -31.99 -39.02 10.93
N GLN A 344 -32.82 -38.43 11.79
CA GLN A 344 -34.03 -37.66 11.40
C GLN A 344 -33.69 -36.41 10.55
N GLN A 345 -34.58 -36.05 9.61
CA GLN A 345 -34.39 -34.95 8.66
C GLN A 345 -34.37 -33.57 9.35
N GLU A 346 -33.19 -33.03 9.60
CA GLU A 346 -33.00 -31.58 9.72
C GLU A 346 -32.98 -30.96 8.31
N ASP A 347 -33.67 -29.83 8.11
CA ASP A 347 -33.70 -29.13 6.82
C ASP A 347 -32.36 -28.43 6.51
N LEU A 348 -31.39 -29.21 6.04
CA LEU A 348 -30.11 -28.71 5.55
C LEU A 348 -30.24 -28.07 4.17
N ARG A 349 -31.29 -28.41 3.41
CA ARG A 349 -31.46 -27.90 2.05
C ARG A 349 -31.84 -26.43 2.08
N GLU A 350 -32.64 -26.03 3.08
CA GLU A 350 -32.91 -24.63 3.39
C GLU A 350 -31.66 -23.85 3.85
N LYS A 351 -30.62 -24.51 4.36
CA LYS A 351 -29.38 -23.85 4.86
C LYS A 351 -28.24 -23.79 3.84
N ASN A 352 -28.19 -24.70 2.85
CA ASN A 352 -27.09 -24.78 1.88
C ASN A 352 -26.97 -23.52 1.01
N VAL A 353 -28.07 -23.08 0.41
CA VAL A 353 -28.07 -21.91 -0.48
C VAL A 353 -27.72 -20.63 0.31
N PRO A 354 -28.37 -20.31 1.44
CA PRO A 354 -27.99 -19.17 2.27
C PRO A 354 -26.51 -19.18 2.67
N PHE A 355 -25.97 -20.34 3.07
CA PHE A 355 -24.58 -20.44 3.51
C PHE A 355 -23.58 -20.28 2.38
N SER A 356 -23.85 -20.89 1.22
CA SER A 356 -22.97 -20.79 0.04
C SER A 356 -22.94 -19.37 -0.51
N VAL A 357 -24.12 -18.77 -0.70
CA VAL A 357 -24.24 -17.40 -1.21
C VAL A 357 -23.74 -16.39 -0.19
N GLY A 358 -24.01 -16.59 1.11
CA GLY A 358 -23.51 -15.72 2.17
C GLY A 358 -21.99 -15.68 2.28
N ASN A 359 -21.31 -16.82 2.06
CA ASN A 359 -19.84 -16.84 1.96
C ASN A 359 -19.33 -16.14 0.70
N ALA A 360 -20.01 -16.27 -0.44
CA ALA A 360 -19.67 -15.50 -1.65
C ALA A 360 -19.84 -13.98 -1.42
N ILE A 361 -20.94 -13.55 -0.77
CA ILE A 361 -21.15 -12.15 -0.37
C ILE A 361 -20.04 -11.69 0.57
N ARG A 362 -19.64 -12.51 1.55
CA ARG A 362 -18.54 -12.18 2.46
C ARG A 362 -17.22 -11.95 1.71
N ILE A 363 -16.86 -12.84 0.80
CA ILE A 363 -15.62 -12.72 0.02
C ILE A 363 -15.68 -11.44 -0.85
N VAL A 364 -16.77 -11.23 -1.60
CA VAL A 364 -16.85 -10.13 -2.57
C VAL A 364 -17.10 -8.78 -1.90
N PHE A 365 -18.08 -8.67 -1.00
CA PHE A 365 -18.52 -7.40 -0.42
C PHE A 365 -17.85 -7.03 0.90
N ASN A 366 -17.47 -8.02 1.72
CA ASN A 366 -16.74 -7.74 2.96
C ASN A 366 -15.23 -7.74 2.70
N TYR A 367 -14.66 -8.75 2.05
CA TYR A 367 -13.19 -8.87 1.95
C TYR A 367 -12.56 -8.14 0.76
N PHE A 368 -13.15 -8.18 -0.43
CA PHE A 368 -12.50 -7.68 -1.66
C PHE A 368 -13.21 -6.51 -2.34
N LEU A 369 -14.18 -5.86 -1.69
CA LEU A 369 -14.96 -4.78 -2.32
C LEU A 369 -14.06 -3.63 -2.80
N LEU A 370 -13.08 -3.23 -2.00
CA LEU A 370 -12.16 -2.13 -2.35
C LEU A 370 -11.31 -2.47 -3.60
N PRO A 371 -10.54 -3.58 -3.65
CA PRO A 371 -9.82 -3.98 -4.86
C PRO A 371 -10.71 -4.14 -6.08
N VAL A 372 -11.88 -4.79 -5.95
CA VAL A 372 -12.75 -5.05 -7.09
C VAL A 372 -13.26 -3.75 -7.70
N VAL A 373 -13.70 -2.80 -6.87
CA VAL A 373 -14.15 -1.48 -7.37
C VAL A 373 -12.97 -0.71 -7.95
N ALA A 374 -11.83 -0.65 -7.26
CA ALA A 374 -10.66 0.11 -7.71
C ALA A 374 -10.13 -0.37 -9.05
N LEU A 375 -9.90 -1.68 -9.20
CA LEU A 375 -9.31 -2.23 -10.41
C LEU A 375 -10.32 -2.28 -11.57
N SER A 376 -11.63 -2.44 -11.29
CA SER A 376 -12.67 -2.31 -12.33
C SER A 376 -12.82 -0.86 -12.81
N ALA A 377 -12.73 0.11 -11.91
CA ALA A 377 -12.74 1.53 -12.27
C ALA A 377 -11.49 1.92 -13.08
N TYR A 378 -10.32 1.39 -12.71
CA TYR A 378 -9.08 1.61 -13.46
C TYR A 378 -9.15 1.04 -14.89
N GLN A 379 -9.76 -0.14 -15.06
CA GLN A 379 -9.94 -0.75 -16.39
C GLN A 379 -10.69 0.18 -17.37
N LEU A 380 -11.57 1.05 -16.88
CA LEU A 380 -12.26 2.06 -17.69
C LEU A 380 -11.33 3.21 -18.11
N VAL A 381 -10.34 3.56 -17.28
CA VAL A 381 -9.32 4.58 -17.62
C VAL A 381 -8.42 4.09 -18.75
N VAL A 382 -8.05 2.80 -18.73
CA VAL A 382 -7.18 2.20 -19.74
C VAL A 382 -7.94 1.66 -20.96
N ALA A 383 -9.24 2.01 -21.10
CA ALA A 383 -10.10 1.46 -22.14
C ALA A 383 -9.54 1.64 -23.56
N GLY A 384 -8.85 2.76 -23.83
CA GLY A 384 -8.25 3.05 -25.14
C GLY A 384 -7.10 2.12 -25.54
N ARG A 385 -6.50 1.39 -24.59
CA ARG A 385 -5.39 0.45 -24.85
C ARG A 385 -5.75 -1.01 -24.54
N SER A 386 -6.99 -1.27 -24.13
CA SER A 386 -7.46 -2.58 -23.69
C SER A 386 -8.48 -3.19 -24.65
N LEU A 387 -8.74 -4.49 -24.52
CA LEU A 387 -9.76 -5.18 -25.31
C LEU A 387 -11.15 -4.73 -24.86
N GLY A 388 -12.00 -4.35 -25.81
CA GLY A 388 -13.36 -3.87 -25.52
C GLY A 388 -14.21 -4.85 -24.70
N ALA A 389 -14.02 -6.17 -24.87
CA ALA A 389 -14.70 -7.18 -24.07
C ALA A 389 -14.30 -7.10 -22.57
N THR A 390 -13.01 -6.95 -22.26
CA THR A 390 -12.51 -6.81 -20.88
C THR A 390 -13.07 -5.55 -20.21
N VAL A 391 -13.08 -4.43 -20.94
CA VAL A 391 -13.67 -3.17 -20.49
C VAL A 391 -15.17 -3.31 -20.23
N GLY A 392 -15.89 -3.96 -21.15
CA GLY A 392 -17.33 -4.21 -21.03
C GLY A 392 -17.67 -5.05 -19.80
N ILE A 393 -16.92 -6.13 -19.54
CA ILE A 393 -17.16 -6.97 -18.36
C ILE A 393 -16.83 -6.21 -17.08
N ALA A 394 -15.75 -5.42 -17.04
CA ALA A 394 -15.43 -4.57 -15.89
C ALA A 394 -16.55 -3.55 -15.56
N ALA A 395 -17.12 -2.93 -16.59
CA ALA A 395 -18.26 -2.03 -16.44
C ALA A 395 -19.50 -2.77 -15.89
N VAL A 396 -19.80 -3.97 -16.43
CA VAL A 396 -20.89 -4.82 -15.93
C VAL A 396 -20.64 -5.23 -14.47
N THR A 397 -19.41 -5.55 -14.09
CA THR A 397 -19.05 -5.86 -12.70
C THR A 397 -19.35 -4.67 -11.78
N LEU A 398 -18.99 -3.43 -12.16
CA LEU A 398 -19.31 -2.25 -11.37
C LEU A 398 -20.83 -2.02 -11.23
N VAL A 399 -21.57 -2.11 -12.34
CA VAL A 399 -23.04 -1.95 -12.33
C VAL A 399 -23.69 -3.01 -11.45
N PHE A 400 -23.25 -4.27 -11.57
CA PHE A 400 -23.72 -5.37 -10.72
C PHE A 400 -23.43 -5.12 -9.25
N LEU A 401 -22.22 -4.69 -8.89
CA LEU A 401 -21.86 -4.41 -7.50
C LEU A 401 -22.67 -3.26 -6.91
N ILE A 402 -22.89 -2.18 -7.66
CA ILE A 402 -23.70 -1.04 -7.23
C ILE A 402 -25.17 -1.46 -7.08
N GLY A 403 -25.72 -2.18 -8.05
CA GLY A 403 -27.10 -2.68 -8.01
C GLY A 403 -27.32 -3.66 -6.85
N PHE A 404 -26.39 -4.59 -6.64
CA PHE A 404 -26.45 -5.53 -5.53
C PHE A 404 -26.28 -4.84 -4.17
N ALA A 405 -25.38 -3.87 -4.04
CA ALA A 405 -25.30 -3.04 -2.84
C ALA A 405 -26.64 -2.35 -2.58
N GLY A 406 -27.21 -1.68 -3.59
CA GLY A 406 -28.54 -1.04 -3.50
C GLY A 406 -29.64 -2.01 -3.06
N TYR A 407 -29.63 -3.23 -3.60
CA TYR A 407 -30.56 -4.28 -3.21
C TYR A 407 -30.38 -4.72 -1.75
N VAL A 408 -29.14 -5.01 -1.30
CA VAL A 408 -28.87 -5.37 0.10
C VAL A 408 -29.30 -4.27 1.05
N LEU A 409 -29.09 -3.01 0.67
CA LEU A 409 -29.50 -1.85 1.46
C LEU A 409 -31.02 -1.74 1.56
N TRP A 410 -31.71 -1.97 0.44
CA TRP A 410 -33.16 -2.08 0.45
C TRP A 410 -33.62 -3.21 1.38
N VAL A 411 -32.99 -4.39 1.34
CA VAL A 411 -33.30 -5.51 2.25
C VAL A 411 -33.11 -5.11 3.72
N ILE A 412 -31.97 -4.53 4.10
CA ILE A 412 -31.68 -4.13 5.50
C ILE A 412 -32.66 -3.04 5.99
N THR A 413 -33.06 -2.11 5.12
CA THR A 413 -33.93 -0.99 5.49
C THR A 413 -35.42 -1.34 5.47
N ALA A 414 -35.84 -2.21 4.54
CA ALA A 414 -37.23 -2.64 4.37
C ALA A 414 -37.65 -3.72 5.37
N THR A 415 -36.71 -4.51 5.90
CA THR A 415 -37.03 -5.59 6.85
C THR A 415 -37.57 -5.03 8.18
N ARG A 416 -38.82 -5.37 8.51
CA ARG A 416 -39.51 -5.00 9.75
C ARG A 416 -40.28 -6.24 10.28
N PRO A 417 -40.18 -6.60 11.57
CA PRO A 417 -39.36 -6.00 12.63
C PRO A 417 -37.86 -6.27 12.43
N ARG A 418 -36.99 -5.37 12.95
CA ARG A 418 -35.52 -5.49 12.78
C ARG A 418 -34.93 -6.75 13.41
N SER A 419 -35.59 -7.33 14.41
CA SER A 419 -35.18 -8.58 15.05
C SER A 419 -35.10 -9.74 14.05
N TYR A 420 -35.92 -9.76 13.00
CA TYR A 420 -35.86 -10.78 11.94
C TYR A 420 -34.50 -10.83 11.24
N LEU A 421 -33.81 -9.68 11.14
CA LEU A 421 -32.48 -9.58 10.54
C LEU A 421 -31.41 -10.32 11.37
N PHE A 422 -31.66 -10.57 12.66
CA PHE A 422 -30.69 -11.13 13.61
C PHE A 422 -31.11 -12.49 14.19
N ASP A 423 -32.41 -12.73 14.31
CA ASP A 423 -32.96 -13.94 14.93
C ASP A 423 -33.25 -15.05 13.91
N ASP A 424 -33.39 -14.72 12.62
CA ASP A 424 -33.57 -15.71 11.56
C ASP A 424 -32.22 -16.22 11.04
N LEU A 425 -31.92 -17.49 11.31
CA LEU A 425 -30.62 -18.08 10.96
C LEU A 425 -30.34 -18.05 9.44
N PRO A 426 -31.25 -18.44 8.53
CA PRO A 426 -31.03 -18.30 7.09
C PRO A 426 -30.70 -16.87 6.67
N MET A 427 -31.42 -15.87 7.18
CA MET A 427 -31.18 -14.46 6.90
C MET A 427 -29.79 -14.00 7.35
N VAL A 428 -29.40 -14.31 8.59
CA VAL A 428 -28.09 -13.94 9.16
C VAL A 428 -26.95 -14.66 8.45
N VAL A 429 -27.13 -15.91 8.06
CA VAL A 429 -26.11 -16.64 7.32
C VAL A 429 -25.90 -16.05 5.92
N LEU A 430 -26.97 -15.60 5.26
CA LEU A 430 -26.91 -15.02 3.92
C LEU A 430 -26.38 -13.57 3.90
N TYR A 431 -26.99 -12.66 4.67
CA TYR A 431 -26.67 -11.23 4.62
C TYR A 431 -25.92 -10.71 5.86
N GLY A 432 -25.94 -11.48 6.96
CA GLY A 432 -25.23 -11.12 8.19
C GLY A 432 -23.74 -10.79 8.02
N PRO A 433 -22.96 -11.34 7.07
CA PRO A 433 -21.57 -10.91 6.85
C PRO A 433 -21.37 -9.39 6.68
N LEU A 434 -22.42 -8.63 6.37
CA LEU A 434 -22.36 -7.18 6.15
C LEU A 434 -22.78 -6.35 7.36
N TYR A 435 -23.49 -6.92 8.34
CA TYR A 435 -24.04 -6.15 9.46
C TYR A 435 -23.97 -6.84 10.84
N ASN A 436 -23.58 -8.12 10.91
CA ASN A 436 -23.65 -8.93 12.13
C ASN A 436 -22.70 -8.51 13.25
N THR A 437 -21.82 -7.52 13.03
CA THR A 437 -20.96 -6.92 14.04
C THR A 437 -21.53 -5.63 14.64
N TYR A 438 -22.58 -5.05 14.03
CA TYR A 438 -23.24 -3.85 14.53
C TYR A 438 -24.31 -4.17 15.57
N SER A 439 -24.70 -3.17 16.35
CA SER A 439 -25.84 -3.22 17.27
C SER A 439 -27.18 -3.22 16.53
N ASP A 440 -28.26 -3.70 17.19
CA ASP A 440 -29.59 -3.88 16.56
C ASP A 440 -30.18 -2.58 16.01
N ASN A 441 -29.89 -1.49 16.71
CA ASN A 441 -30.39 -0.17 16.37
C ASN A 441 -29.60 0.47 15.23
N ALA A 442 -28.38 -0.03 14.95
CA ALA A 442 -27.43 0.55 14.01
C ALA A 442 -27.08 -0.37 12.83
N ALA A 443 -27.83 -1.44 12.56
CA ALA A 443 -27.60 -2.34 11.42
C ALA A 443 -27.50 -1.60 10.07
N THR A 444 -28.27 -0.53 9.91
CA THR A 444 -28.26 0.33 8.72
C THR A 444 -26.93 1.08 8.53
N PHE A 445 -26.08 1.17 9.56
CA PHE A 445 -24.75 1.76 9.45
C PHE A 445 -23.88 1.01 8.45
N ALA A 446 -24.13 -0.28 8.19
CA ALA A 446 -23.45 -1.06 7.15
C ALA A 446 -23.43 -0.37 5.76
N LEU A 447 -24.38 0.54 5.50
CA LEU A 447 -24.42 1.39 4.31
C LEU A 447 -23.20 2.31 4.18
N VAL A 448 -22.80 2.95 5.28
CA VAL A 448 -21.75 3.97 5.29
C VAL A 448 -20.40 3.42 4.80
N PRO A 449 -19.84 2.34 5.38
CA PRO A 449 -18.57 1.80 4.93
C PRO A 449 -18.64 1.24 3.51
N VAL A 450 -19.77 0.65 3.08
CA VAL A 450 -19.95 0.17 1.70
C VAL A 450 -19.88 1.35 0.73
N MET A 451 -20.62 2.43 0.96
CA MET A 451 -20.60 3.63 0.12
C MET A 451 -19.22 4.29 0.08
N LEU A 452 -18.58 4.46 1.25
CA LEU A 452 -17.22 5.01 1.32
C LEU A 452 -16.21 4.11 0.61
N THR A 453 -16.41 2.80 0.59
CA THR A 453 -15.53 1.87 -0.14
C THR A 453 -15.69 2.01 -1.65
N PHE A 454 -16.91 2.22 -2.14
CA PHE A 454 -17.11 2.57 -3.56
C PHE A 454 -16.41 3.88 -3.91
N LEU A 455 -16.56 4.93 -3.10
CA LEU A 455 -15.90 6.22 -3.33
C LEU A 455 -14.37 6.10 -3.31
N ARG A 456 -13.79 5.37 -2.34
CA ARG A 456 -12.35 5.07 -2.29
C ARG A 456 -11.89 4.31 -3.52
N GLY A 457 -12.61 3.26 -3.92
CA GLY A 457 -12.28 2.46 -5.09
C GLY A 457 -12.30 3.31 -6.37
N ILE A 458 -13.33 4.12 -6.57
CA ILE A 458 -13.41 5.04 -7.72
C ILE A 458 -12.27 6.06 -7.68
N ALA A 459 -11.97 6.66 -6.53
CA ALA A 459 -10.85 7.60 -6.38
C ALA A 459 -9.50 6.96 -6.75
N ILE A 460 -9.24 5.74 -6.29
CA ILE A 460 -7.99 5.02 -6.57
C ILE A 460 -7.92 4.58 -8.04
N GLY A 461 -9.02 4.08 -8.60
CA GLY A 461 -9.06 3.49 -9.94
C GLY A 461 -9.28 4.50 -11.06
N ALA A 462 -10.42 5.21 -11.03
CA ALA A 462 -10.85 6.08 -12.12
C ALA A 462 -10.07 7.41 -12.20
N VAL A 463 -9.54 7.89 -11.07
CA VAL A 463 -8.91 9.22 -10.96
C VAL A 463 -7.38 9.17 -11.10
N GLN A 464 -6.83 8.09 -11.66
CA GLN A 464 -5.40 7.95 -11.94
C GLN A 464 -4.76 9.11 -12.74
N PRO A 465 -5.45 9.79 -13.67
CA PRO A 465 -4.87 10.97 -14.34
C PRO A 465 -4.52 12.15 -13.43
N SER A 466 -5.05 12.21 -12.21
CA SER A 466 -4.81 13.32 -11.27
C SER A 466 -4.56 12.83 -9.85
N GLY A 467 -3.29 12.66 -9.49
CA GLY A 467 -2.89 12.26 -8.13
C GLY A 467 -3.34 13.22 -7.02
N ILE A 468 -3.44 14.53 -7.33
CA ILE A 468 -3.98 15.54 -6.39
C ILE A 468 -5.45 15.22 -6.07
N ALA A 469 -6.26 14.96 -7.09
CA ALA A 469 -7.68 14.63 -6.90
C ALA A 469 -7.86 13.31 -6.14
N GLN A 470 -6.98 12.31 -6.38
CA GLN A 470 -6.98 11.06 -5.62
C GLN A 470 -6.81 11.30 -4.11
N LEU A 471 -5.79 12.09 -3.72
CA LEU A 471 -5.52 12.39 -2.31
C LEU A 471 -6.67 13.16 -1.64
N VAL A 472 -7.21 14.18 -2.31
CA VAL A 472 -8.31 14.98 -1.77
C VAL A 472 -9.56 14.12 -1.53
N LEU A 473 -9.93 13.26 -2.49
CA LEU A 473 -11.09 12.37 -2.35
C LEU A 473 -10.89 11.33 -1.25
N LEU A 474 -9.68 10.75 -1.12
CA LEU A 474 -9.36 9.82 -0.05
C LEU A 474 -9.39 10.49 1.33
N ALA A 475 -8.85 11.71 1.46
CA ALA A 475 -8.89 12.46 2.71
C ALA A 475 -10.34 12.76 3.14
N ILE A 476 -11.20 13.19 2.19
CA ILE A 476 -12.63 13.39 2.45
C ILE A 476 -13.29 12.09 2.93
N CYS A 477 -12.99 10.95 2.28
CA CYS A 477 -13.55 9.66 2.69
C CYS A 477 -13.14 9.26 4.12
N GLU A 478 -11.90 9.52 4.53
CA GLU A 478 -11.46 9.24 5.91
C GLU A 478 -12.11 10.20 6.91
N VAL A 479 -12.25 11.49 6.59
CA VAL A 479 -12.96 12.46 7.45
C VAL A 479 -14.42 12.05 7.64
N ILE A 480 -15.14 11.70 6.57
CA ILE A 480 -16.53 11.23 6.67
C ILE A 480 -16.60 9.96 7.52
N MET A 481 -15.67 9.02 7.38
CA MET A 481 -15.62 7.81 8.21
C MET A 481 -15.45 8.17 9.70
N ILE A 482 -14.52 9.07 10.04
CA ILE A 482 -14.29 9.49 11.42
C ILE A 482 -15.55 10.15 12.00
N LEU A 483 -16.16 11.09 11.27
CA LEU A 483 -17.36 11.79 11.73
C LEU A 483 -18.53 10.83 11.93
N THR A 484 -18.77 9.92 10.99
CA THR A 484 -19.89 8.97 11.06
C THR A 484 -19.71 7.94 12.18
N LEU A 485 -18.49 7.43 12.41
CA LEU A 485 -18.20 6.53 13.53
C LEU A 485 -18.45 7.21 14.89
N ASN A 486 -18.02 8.46 15.05
CA ASN A 486 -18.18 9.20 16.31
C ASN A 486 -19.63 9.68 16.54
N ALA A 487 -20.36 9.99 15.47
CA ALA A 487 -21.76 10.42 15.53
C ALA A 487 -22.73 9.26 15.81
N PHE A 488 -22.57 8.12 15.12
CA PHE A 488 -23.52 7.01 15.21
C PHE A 488 -23.12 5.93 16.21
N ARG A 489 -21.83 5.78 16.52
CA ARG A 489 -21.28 4.75 17.43
C ARG A 489 -21.92 3.36 17.23
N PRO A 490 -21.84 2.79 16.01
CA PRO A 490 -22.65 1.64 15.60
C PRO A 490 -22.33 0.32 16.32
N PHE A 491 -21.13 0.20 16.90
CA PHE A 491 -20.67 -1.01 17.59
C PHE A 491 -21.00 -0.99 19.09
N HIS A 492 -21.19 -2.18 19.66
CA HIS A 492 -21.38 -2.36 21.10
C HIS A 492 -20.14 -1.94 21.91
N SER A 493 -20.36 -1.23 23.01
CA SER A 493 -19.29 -0.66 23.86
C SER A 493 -18.21 -1.67 24.30
N PRO A 494 -18.55 -2.92 24.73
CA PRO A 494 -17.55 -3.89 25.17
C PRO A 494 -16.51 -4.28 24.10
N THR A 495 -16.88 -4.20 22.82
CA THR A 495 -15.98 -4.54 21.69
C THR A 495 -14.88 -3.50 21.48
N SER A 496 -15.09 -2.26 21.94
CA SER A 496 -14.24 -1.11 21.62
C SER A 496 -14.04 -0.85 20.12
N MET A 497 -14.88 -1.42 19.25
CA MET A 497 -14.71 -1.34 17.79
C MET A 497 -14.88 0.07 17.23
N ASN A 498 -15.72 0.91 17.85
CA ASN A 498 -15.81 2.33 17.49
C ASN A 498 -14.43 3.02 17.62
N ALA A 499 -13.67 2.70 18.66
CA ALA A 499 -12.35 3.28 18.89
C ALA A 499 -11.30 2.71 17.92
N PHE A 500 -11.30 1.39 17.66
CA PHE A 500 -10.40 0.77 16.68
C PHE A 500 -10.60 1.33 15.27
N HIS A 501 -11.83 1.38 14.78
CA HIS A 501 -12.09 1.93 13.44
C HIS A 501 -11.80 3.43 13.36
N THR A 502 -12.04 4.19 14.43
CA THR A 502 -11.67 5.61 14.49
C THR A 502 -10.14 5.76 14.43
N PHE A 503 -9.40 4.98 15.21
CA PHE A 503 -7.93 4.98 15.19
C PHE A 503 -7.38 4.61 13.80
N PHE A 504 -7.88 3.54 13.18
CA PHE A 504 -7.48 3.16 11.82
C PHE A 504 -7.80 4.25 10.81
N ALA A 505 -8.97 4.88 10.88
CA ALA A 505 -9.34 5.98 9.99
C ALA A 505 -8.46 7.23 10.20
N VAL A 506 -8.10 7.56 11.44
CA VAL A 506 -7.17 8.66 11.75
C VAL A 506 -5.79 8.37 11.21
N VAL A 507 -5.25 7.15 11.42
CA VAL A 507 -3.94 6.77 10.86
C VAL A 507 -3.96 6.82 9.34
N ARG A 508 -5.02 6.32 8.69
CA ARG A 508 -5.16 6.44 7.23
C ARG A 508 -5.25 7.89 6.77
N LEU A 509 -5.98 8.75 7.48
CA LEU A 509 -6.04 10.18 7.18
C LEU A 509 -4.65 10.83 7.27
N LEU A 510 -3.91 10.57 8.36
CA LEU A 510 -2.55 11.08 8.54
C LEU A 510 -1.62 10.60 7.43
N ILE A 511 -1.72 9.34 7.02
CA ILE A 511 -0.94 8.79 5.90
C ILE A 511 -1.30 9.48 4.58
N VAL A 512 -2.58 9.67 4.28
CA VAL A 512 -3.03 10.38 3.07
C VAL A 512 -2.55 11.84 3.08
N LEU A 513 -2.54 12.50 4.24
CA LEU A 513 -1.99 13.85 4.39
C LEU A 513 -0.47 13.87 4.22
N LEU A 514 0.27 12.88 4.75
CA LEU A 514 1.72 12.78 4.55
C LEU A 514 2.07 12.52 3.08
N MET A 515 1.23 11.77 2.35
CA MET A 515 1.40 11.52 0.92
C MET A 515 1.28 12.79 0.06
N THR A 516 0.77 13.92 0.59
CA THR A 516 0.81 15.19 -0.15
C THR A 516 2.23 15.63 -0.46
N ALA A 517 3.22 15.21 0.33
CA ALA A 517 4.64 15.47 0.05
C ALA A 517 5.14 14.76 -1.22
N PHE A 518 4.39 13.79 -1.74
CA PHE A 518 4.71 13.08 -2.99
C PHE A 518 4.02 13.72 -4.21
N LEU A 519 3.37 14.88 -4.05
CA LEU A 519 2.79 15.61 -5.16
C LEU A 519 3.87 16.18 -6.08
N PRO A 520 3.84 15.86 -7.40
CA PRO A 520 4.82 16.37 -8.34
C PRO A 520 4.89 17.92 -8.38
N SER A 521 3.75 18.59 -8.14
CA SER A 521 3.65 20.05 -8.18
C SER A 521 4.38 20.78 -7.06
N LEU A 522 4.71 20.09 -5.95
CA LEU A 522 5.41 20.71 -4.83
C LEU A 522 6.94 20.72 -5.03
N GLY A 523 7.47 19.95 -5.99
CA GLY A 523 8.91 19.93 -6.31
C GLY A 523 9.82 19.61 -5.12
N ILE A 524 9.34 18.81 -4.15
CA ILE A 524 10.12 18.46 -2.96
C ILE A 524 11.28 17.54 -3.38
N LYS A 525 12.49 17.86 -2.93
CA LYS A 525 13.70 17.03 -3.17
C LYS A 525 13.51 15.60 -2.66
N ASP A 526 14.25 14.65 -3.24
CA ASP A 526 14.14 13.22 -2.89
C ASP A 526 14.37 12.93 -1.39
N SER A 527 15.28 13.66 -0.74
CA SER A 527 15.67 13.42 0.66
C SER A 527 14.51 13.57 1.66
N PRO A 528 13.81 14.72 1.75
CA PRO A 528 12.60 14.83 2.56
C PRO A 528 11.51 13.82 2.19
N ARG A 529 11.33 13.53 0.89
CA ARG A 529 10.36 12.52 0.43
C ARG A 529 10.69 11.14 0.99
N GLY A 530 11.96 10.75 1.00
CA GLY A 530 12.42 9.49 1.57
C GLY A 530 12.07 9.36 3.06
N TRP A 531 12.37 10.37 3.87
CA TRP A 531 12.03 10.37 5.31
C TRP A 531 10.52 10.26 5.55
N ILE A 532 9.71 10.97 4.78
CA ILE A 532 8.24 10.88 4.86
C ILE A 532 7.77 9.47 4.47
N GLY A 533 8.39 8.85 3.47
CA GLY A 533 8.14 7.46 3.10
C GLY A 533 8.38 6.49 4.26
N TYR A 534 9.48 6.64 5.00
CA TYR A 534 9.75 5.82 6.19
C TYR A 534 8.74 6.04 7.31
N ILE A 535 8.33 7.28 7.55
CA ILE A 535 7.28 7.60 8.53
C ILE A 535 5.98 6.88 8.16
N ILE A 536 5.57 6.91 6.89
CA ILE A 536 4.36 6.22 6.41
C ILE A 536 4.48 4.70 6.62
N LEU A 537 5.60 4.09 6.24
CA LEU A 537 5.82 2.65 6.44
C LEU A 537 5.81 2.27 7.93
N LEU A 538 6.41 3.10 8.79
CA LEU A 538 6.38 2.91 10.24
C LEU A 538 4.95 2.99 10.79
N MET A 539 4.13 3.94 10.33
CA MET A 539 2.72 4.03 10.73
C MET A 539 1.94 2.78 10.32
N HIS A 540 2.17 2.24 9.12
CA HIS A 540 1.58 0.96 8.71
C HIS A 540 2.04 -0.21 9.59
N ALA A 541 3.34 -0.28 9.90
CA ALA A 541 3.90 -1.31 10.78
C ALA A 541 3.31 -1.25 12.20
N ILE A 542 3.13 -0.04 12.75
CA ILE A 542 2.48 0.17 14.07
C ILE A 542 1.06 -0.40 14.06
N VAL A 543 0.27 -0.13 13.03
CA VAL A 543 -1.10 -0.68 12.95
C VAL A 543 -1.09 -2.20 12.81
N LEU A 544 -0.19 -2.78 12.02
CA LEU A 544 -0.08 -4.24 11.89
C LEU A 544 0.32 -4.92 13.20
N VAL A 545 1.32 -4.38 13.89
CA VAL A 545 1.82 -4.96 15.15
C VAL A 545 0.85 -4.74 16.30
N PHE A 546 0.48 -3.49 16.59
CA PHE A 546 -0.33 -3.17 17.78
C PHE A 546 -1.83 -3.34 17.54
N GLY A 547 -2.31 -3.06 16.33
CA GLY A 547 -3.74 -3.17 15.98
C GLY A 547 -4.19 -4.60 15.75
N PHE A 548 -3.37 -5.42 15.07
CA PHE A 548 -3.76 -6.76 14.65
C PHE A 548 -2.98 -7.88 15.35
N PHE A 549 -1.64 -7.88 15.28
CA PHE A 549 -0.83 -8.98 15.82
C PHE A 549 -1.00 -9.16 17.34
N LEU A 550 -0.76 -8.11 18.13
CA LEU A 550 -0.91 -8.20 19.59
C LEU A 550 -2.36 -8.47 20.01
N ASN A 551 -3.34 -7.96 19.25
CA ASN A 551 -4.75 -8.25 19.53
C ASN A 551 -5.08 -9.73 19.28
N ALA A 552 -4.58 -10.33 18.19
CA ALA A 552 -4.76 -11.74 17.90
C ALA A 552 -4.12 -12.64 18.97
N VAL A 553 -2.89 -12.31 19.40
CA VAL A 553 -2.21 -13.00 20.51
C VAL A 553 -3.04 -12.90 21.79
N GLN A 554 -3.54 -11.70 22.14
CA GLN A 554 -4.40 -11.52 23.31
C GLN A 554 -5.64 -12.41 23.27
N THR A 555 -6.33 -12.44 22.13
CA THR A 555 -7.53 -13.25 21.94
C THR A 555 -7.22 -14.73 22.12
N LEU A 556 -6.14 -15.24 21.52
CA LEU A 556 -5.72 -16.64 21.68
C LEU A 556 -5.41 -16.99 23.13
N VAL A 557 -4.64 -16.15 23.81
CA VAL A 557 -4.30 -16.33 25.23
C VAL A 557 -5.56 -16.33 26.10
N GLU A 558 -6.50 -15.43 25.85
CA GLU A 558 -7.77 -15.37 26.59
C GLU A 558 -8.63 -16.62 26.37
N VAL A 559 -8.74 -17.10 25.13
CA VAL A 559 -9.50 -18.32 24.79
C VAL A 559 -8.87 -19.55 25.46
N LEU A 560 -7.54 -19.73 25.33
CA LEU A 560 -6.83 -20.85 25.96
C LEU A 560 -6.95 -20.84 27.48
N ALA A 561 -6.86 -19.66 28.10
CA ALA A 561 -7.02 -19.52 29.54
C ALA A 561 -8.43 -19.90 30.01
N ARG A 562 -9.47 -19.48 29.28
CA ARG A 562 -10.86 -19.85 29.58
C ARG A 562 -11.10 -21.35 29.40
N MET A 563 -10.51 -21.96 28.37
CA MET A 563 -10.53 -23.41 28.19
C MET A 563 -9.86 -24.16 29.36
N ALA A 564 -8.84 -23.56 29.97
CA ALA A 564 -8.17 -24.10 31.15
C ALA A 564 -8.92 -23.82 32.48
N GLY A 565 -10.11 -23.21 32.43
CA GLY A 565 -10.95 -22.94 33.61
C GLY A 565 -10.80 -21.55 34.22
N ALA A 566 -10.06 -20.63 33.59
CA ALA A 566 -9.95 -19.25 34.09
C ALA A 566 -11.31 -18.53 34.02
N GLY A 567 -11.75 -17.97 35.14
CA GLY A 567 -13.03 -17.25 35.25
C GLY A 567 -14.27 -18.14 35.43
N GLY A 568 -14.09 -19.41 35.80
CA GLY A 568 -15.12 -20.45 35.81
C GLY A 568 -16.09 -20.52 37.00
N GLU A 569 -15.91 -19.80 38.11
CA GLU A 569 -16.73 -20.04 39.32
C GLU A 569 -17.27 -18.78 40.02
N ASN A 570 -17.00 -17.58 39.49
CA ASN A 570 -17.35 -16.30 40.14
C ASN A 570 -18.34 -15.41 39.34
N GLY A 571 -18.93 -15.91 38.26
CA GLY A 571 -19.97 -15.17 37.53
C GLY A 571 -21.28 -15.13 38.33
N ALA A 572 -21.99 -14.00 38.30
CA ALA A 572 -23.32 -13.88 38.91
C ALA A 572 -24.23 -14.97 38.33
N GLY A 573 -24.56 -16.00 39.13
CA GLY A 573 -25.43 -17.12 38.73
C GLY A 573 -24.72 -18.42 38.31
N GLY A 574 -23.41 -18.59 38.53
CA GLY A 574 -22.70 -19.85 38.25
C GLY A 574 -22.26 -20.04 36.79
N GLY A 575 -22.35 -19.00 35.97
CA GLY A 575 -21.82 -18.95 34.60
C GLY A 575 -20.41 -18.37 34.50
N ALA A 576 -19.79 -18.47 33.32
CA ALA A 576 -18.47 -17.90 33.04
C ALA A 576 -18.45 -16.37 33.28
N ALA A 577 -17.34 -15.87 33.83
CA ALA A 577 -17.17 -14.43 34.08
C ALA A 577 -17.17 -13.61 32.76
N ARG A 578 -18.02 -12.59 32.71
CA ARG A 578 -18.17 -11.65 31.57
C ARG A 578 -17.10 -10.55 31.58
N GLY A 579 -16.77 -10.04 30.39
CA GLY A 579 -15.66 -9.11 30.17
C GLY A 579 -14.29 -9.78 30.07
N GLY A 580 -13.25 -9.01 29.71
CA GLY A 580 -11.88 -9.52 29.57
C GLY A 580 -11.28 -9.98 30.89
N LEU A 581 -10.42 -11.02 30.85
CA LEU A 581 -9.83 -11.64 32.06
C LEU A 581 -9.01 -10.66 32.94
N VAL A 582 -8.53 -9.55 32.39
CA VAL A 582 -7.87 -8.49 33.18
C VAL A 582 -8.83 -7.82 34.17
N LYS A 583 -10.14 -7.77 33.85
CA LYS A 583 -11.18 -7.22 34.72
C LYS A 583 -11.75 -8.26 35.70
N VAL A 584 -11.55 -9.55 35.41
CA VAL A 584 -12.01 -10.64 36.27
C VAL A 584 -10.89 -10.94 37.26
N ARG A 585 -11.18 -10.88 38.57
CA ARG A 585 -10.20 -11.20 39.63
C ARG A 585 -9.73 -12.65 39.44
N ILE A 586 -8.56 -12.84 38.83
CA ILE A 586 -7.94 -14.16 38.67
C ILE A 586 -7.60 -14.64 40.08
N ASN A 587 -8.27 -15.71 40.51
CA ASN A 587 -7.93 -16.38 41.76
C ASN A 587 -6.58 -17.07 41.55
N SER A 588 -5.50 -16.55 42.17
CA SER A 588 -4.08 -16.95 42.34
C SER A 588 -3.39 -18.08 41.52
N ARG A 589 -4.03 -18.69 40.53
CA ARG A 589 -3.64 -19.97 39.93
C ARG A 589 -2.75 -19.82 38.70
N TYR A 590 -2.69 -18.63 38.06
CA TYR A 590 -1.86 -18.35 36.88
C TYR A 590 -1.28 -16.91 36.88
N PRO A 591 -0.25 -16.61 37.69
CA PRO A 591 0.31 -15.26 37.84
C PRO A 591 1.04 -14.75 36.58
N LEU A 592 1.75 -15.62 35.86
CA LEU A 592 2.44 -15.26 34.60
C LEU A 592 1.48 -14.84 33.49
N LEU A 593 0.36 -15.55 33.37
CA LEU A 593 -0.70 -15.25 32.40
C LEU A 593 -1.34 -13.87 32.68
N TYR A 594 -1.57 -13.56 33.96
CA TYR A 594 -2.10 -12.26 34.38
C TYR A 594 -1.16 -11.11 33.99
N GLU A 595 0.15 -11.23 34.24
CA GLU A 595 1.12 -10.20 33.88
C GLU A 595 1.26 -10.04 32.36
N CYS A 596 1.28 -11.12 31.58
CA CYS A 596 1.25 -11.03 30.12
C CYS A 596 -0.01 -10.31 29.59
N MET A 597 -1.19 -10.65 30.12
CA MET A 597 -2.44 -10.00 29.71
C MET A 597 -2.52 -8.54 30.14
N LYS A 598 -1.92 -8.19 31.28
CA LYS A 598 -1.82 -6.82 31.78
C LYS A 598 -0.91 -5.97 30.91
N ILE A 599 0.27 -6.48 30.54
CA ILE A 599 1.20 -5.82 29.61
C ILE A 599 0.53 -5.56 28.26
N ILE A 600 -0.15 -6.57 27.69
CA ILE A 600 -0.85 -6.42 26.41
C ILE A 600 -2.06 -5.46 26.53
N GLY A 601 -2.78 -5.51 27.66
CA GLY A 601 -3.89 -4.60 27.97
C GLY A 601 -3.46 -3.15 28.16
N THR A 602 -2.29 -2.89 28.74
CA THR A 602 -1.73 -1.54 28.89
C THR A 602 -1.39 -0.91 27.54
N THR A 603 -0.99 -1.68 26.52
CA THR A 603 -0.82 -1.19 25.14
C THR A 603 -2.13 -0.71 24.51
N LYS A 604 -3.26 -1.40 24.76
CA LYS A 604 -4.60 -0.92 24.36
C LYS A 604 -4.98 0.36 25.09
N LEU A 605 -4.61 0.49 26.37
CA LEU A 605 -4.85 1.69 27.15
C LEU A 605 -4.02 2.88 26.64
N ILE A 606 -2.76 2.68 26.23
CA ILE A 606 -1.91 3.73 25.65
C ILE A 606 -2.48 4.22 24.31
N ALA A 607 -2.95 3.31 23.45
CA ALA A 607 -3.62 3.66 22.19
C ALA A 607 -4.96 4.41 22.42
N LEU A 608 -5.72 4.04 23.45
CA LEU A 608 -6.97 4.70 23.84
C LEU A 608 -6.74 6.07 24.51
N LEU A 609 -5.69 6.19 25.34
CA LEU A 609 -5.32 7.44 26.01
C LEU A 609 -4.77 8.50 25.04
N SER A 610 -4.15 8.09 23.93
CA SER A 610 -3.79 9.00 22.83
C SER A 610 -5.01 9.66 22.17
N SER A 611 -6.20 9.05 22.24
CA SER A 611 -7.44 9.68 21.74
C SER A 611 -8.11 10.58 22.80
N ARG A 612 -7.89 10.27 24.08
CA ARG A 612 -8.52 10.95 25.22
C ARG A 612 -7.82 12.24 25.65
N SER A 613 -6.60 12.50 25.17
CA SER A 613 -5.87 13.75 25.41
C SER A 613 -6.52 14.98 24.74
N SER A 614 -7.47 14.77 23.83
CA SER A 614 -8.25 15.85 23.21
C SER A 614 -9.45 16.33 24.05
N GLU A 615 -9.73 15.70 25.21
CA GLU A 615 -10.98 15.94 25.96
C GLU A 615 -10.80 16.35 27.44
N CYS A 616 -9.60 16.58 27.98
CA CYS A 616 -9.45 16.87 29.41
C CYS A 616 -8.59 18.11 29.70
N GLY A 617 -9.24 19.20 30.11
CA GLY A 617 -8.59 20.37 30.71
C GLY A 617 -8.34 20.15 32.20
N ASN A 618 -7.22 19.51 32.55
CA ASN A 618 -6.75 19.38 33.93
C ASN A 618 -5.35 19.99 34.11
N SER A 619 -5.07 20.37 35.37
CA SER A 619 -3.93 21.15 35.86
C SER A 619 -2.56 20.63 35.39
N LEU A 620 -1.65 21.57 35.10
CA LEU A 620 -0.27 21.34 34.62
C LEU A 620 0.57 20.45 35.55
N GLU A 621 0.24 20.40 36.85
CA GLU A 621 0.94 19.58 37.85
C GLU A 621 0.65 18.07 37.70
N ASP A 622 -0.59 17.69 37.36
CA ASP A 622 -0.94 16.28 37.13
C ASP A 622 -0.28 15.72 35.86
N ILE A 623 0.02 16.59 34.89
CA ILE A 623 0.69 16.21 33.64
C ILE A 623 2.18 15.90 33.89
N LEU A 624 2.83 16.64 34.80
CA LEU A 624 4.25 16.46 35.12
C LEU A 624 4.51 15.17 35.91
N ASP A 625 3.62 14.80 36.84
CA ASP A 625 3.72 13.52 37.57
C ASP A 625 3.46 12.31 36.67
N LEU A 626 2.52 12.43 35.73
CA LEU A 626 2.30 11.43 34.68
C LEU A 626 3.53 11.29 33.78
N GLU A 627 4.20 12.39 33.40
CA GLU A 627 5.40 12.35 32.57
C GLU A 627 6.58 11.65 33.26
N ALA A 628 6.74 11.82 34.57
CA ALA A 628 7.80 11.18 35.35
C ALA A 628 7.59 9.65 35.47
N GLU A 629 6.36 9.22 35.74
CA GLU A 629 6.00 7.80 35.78
C GLU A 629 6.09 7.14 34.38
N GLN A 630 5.77 7.90 33.32
CA GLN A 630 5.90 7.48 31.92
C GLN A 630 7.37 7.31 31.50
N ARG A 631 8.26 8.23 31.90
CA ARG A 631 9.71 8.13 31.64
C ARG A 631 10.31 6.92 32.33
N ALA A 632 9.91 6.62 33.56
CA ALA A 632 10.39 5.45 34.30
C ALA A 632 9.95 4.12 33.64
N LYS A 633 8.71 4.04 33.15
CA LYS A 633 8.20 2.85 32.44
C LYS A 633 8.81 2.69 31.03
N ALA A 634 9.04 3.80 30.32
CA ALA A 634 9.71 3.78 29.03
C ALA A 634 11.20 3.39 29.15
N TRP A 635 11.89 3.83 30.20
CA TRP A 635 13.26 3.41 30.49
C TRP A 635 13.37 1.92 30.84
N ALA A 636 12.40 1.39 31.59
CA ALA A 636 12.33 -0.04 31.89
C ALA A 636 12.06 -0.90 30.63
N LEU A 637 11.26 -0.39 29.69
CA LEU A 637 10.99 -1.03 28.39
C LEU A 637 12.21 -1.00 27.46
N MET A 638 13.02 0.06 27.48
CA MET A 638 14.26 0.14 26.70
C MET A 638 15.40 -0.73 27.27
N GLN A 639 15.35 -1.12 28.54
CA GLN A 639 16.34 -2.04 29.13
C GLN A 639 16.00 -3.53 28.92
N LEU A 640 14.82 -3.84 28.37
CA LEU A 640 14.33 -5.19 28.11
C LEU A 640 14.29 -5.57 26.62
N CYS A 641 14.55 -4.62 25.72
CA CYS A 641 14.98 -4.85 24.34
C CYS A 641 16.50 -4.72 24.26
#